data_AF-A0A9D2TE44-F1
#
_entry.id   AF-A0A9D2TE44-F1
#
_cell.length_a   1.000
_cell.length_b   1.000
_cell.length_c   1.000
_cell.angle_alpha   90.00
_cell.angle_beta   90.00
_cell.angle_gamma   90.00
#
_symmetry.space_group_name_H-M   'P 1'
#
loop_
_entity.id
_entity.type
_entity.pdbx_description
1 polymer ?
#
loop_
_entity_poly.entity_id
_entity_poly.type
_entity_poly.pdbx_seq_one_letter_code
_entity_poly.pdbx_strand_id
1 'polypeptide(L)'
;MFDFTKAEDPPKEQKNSFISLLMGSMYPGITLFARDVNLPPELAEKYKAGMIIREKGFTDTTIRFGGMVTSCRYVILSNHMKNLAMLENGTNWGLHVANKDAHFKVLGQVTYKGKTGIFLLHLPDDETWKAYQTMEFSLDKELYEKAVSRFQAKALDAPIPELAAREWLDRCQFPVGMNDGGQFWPLEELPEQWQDPAMPIYPPVFVKGDNKKVQYFQNSVYGTLYKRVWKESGYERQWYRLDSAARVWLEDGSAGTEYEWGSLLYVREVFVASDPYEIGIKLWDGGMIHTEFYAGRGADCQIRLKGSRVSRRHACFYYDGIHWLIRDVKSTNGVELNGKKVRGKVLEKGDQLRLGDAQILFQGSFLQVTDGAGKRTFCFPGEILLRGAMERQRKSRYRGCLLGGAVGDALGYPVEFMKEDGIFRKYGEKGIQTLSQAGNPAVISDDTQMTLFAVNALIRSASIHCNWKENLLRAYQEWLGTQGDECCIRDDPRPRMWLYEVEGLHARRAPGNTCLASIRRTAGRRKAILADNNSKGCGTVMRAAPYGLSVGYDPELSGGEEADAVIKMAHVDADFTHGHPAAREASASLAALIWEIVQYSPQRCDPLEEVVYHCFSSSGLLKKAVGLALDGSVPDLEGIHQLGEGWVADEALAIAVFCAVRYQNDFAAAIRAAVNHKGDSDSTGAICGNILGAWLGEEAVKQAFDLNCLELADVIRTIADDLYQSTEGLIPELGKDREWDRKYRRE
;
A
#
# COMPACT_ATOMS: atom_id res chain seq x y z
N MET A 1 16.22 5.30 -35.80
CA MET A 1 16.47 4.55 -34.55
C MET A 1 17.97 4.50 -34.36
N PHE A 2 18.48 5.03 -33.24
CA PHE A 2 19.92 5.14 -32.98
C PHE A 2 20.52 3.78 -32.61
N ASP A 3 21.65 3.44 -33.21
CA ASP A 3 22.49 2.27 -32.89
C ASP A 3 23.35 2.59 -31.65
N PHE A 4 22.96 2.04 -30.50
CA PHE A 4 23.66 2.24 -29.22
C PHE A 4 24.80 1.24 -28.98
N THR A 5 25.18 0.42 -29.96
CA THR A 5 26.34 -0.47 -29.82
C THR A 5 27.68 0.25 -30.03
N LYS A 6 27.65 1.48 -30.56
CA LYS A 6 28.85 2.29 -30.84
C LYS A 6 28.59 3.80 -30.71
N ALA A 7 28.46 4.33 -29.49
CA ALA A 7 28.74 5.74 -29.19
C ALA A 7 28.76 5.97 -27.67
N GLU A 8 29.51 6.99 -27.25
CA GLU A 8 29.74 7.41 -25.87
C GLU A 8 28.48 7.49 -24.98
N ASP A 9 28.69 7.26 -23.68
CA ASP A 9 27.68 7.13 -22.62
C ASP A 9 26.60 8.24 -22.71
N PRO A 10 25.31 7.91 -22.99
CA PRO A 10 24.29 8.94 -23.19
C PRO A 10 23.92 9.68 -21.89
N PRO A 11 23.42 10.92 -21.96
CA PRO A 11 23.14 11.77 -20.80
C PRO A 11 22.21 11.15 -19.75
N LYS A 12 22.54 11.42 -18.48
CA LYS A 12 22.05 10.79 -17.24
C LYS A 12 20.53 10.88 -16.99
N GLU A 13 19.83 11.87 -17.53
CA GLU A 13 18.38 12.06 -17.34
C GLU A 13 17.53 11.14 -18.23
N GLN A 14 18.05 10.77 -19.40
CA GLN A 14 17.33 9.90 -20.35
C GLN A 14 17.32 8.44 -19.90
N LYS A 15 18.36 7.98 -19.18
CA LYS A 15 18.45 6.59 -18.64
C LYS A 15 17.46 6.32 -17.50
N ASN A 16 17.26 7.25 -16.56
CA ASN A 16 16.30 7.07 -15.45
C ASN A 16 14.85 7.03 -15.97
N SER A 17 14.52 7.91 -16.91
CA SER A 17 13.21 7.95 -17.58
C SER A 17 12.95 6.64 -18.33
N PHE A 18 13.96 6.14 -19.06
CA PHE A 18 13.85 4.89 -19.82
C PHE A 18 13.61 3.66 -18.94
N ILE A 19 14.30 3.53 -17.81
CA ILE A 19 14.07 2.40 -16.87
C ILE A 19 12.67 2.49 -16.24
N SER A 20 12.24 3.68 -15.84
CA SER A 20 10.89 3.89 -15.31
C SER A 20 9.81 3.58 -16.35
N LEU A 21 10.06 3.94 -17.61
CA LEU A 21 9.19 3.66 -18.75
C LEU A 21 9.13 2.15 -19.05
N LEU A 22 10.27 1.46 -18.98
CA LEU A 22 10.40 0.01 -19.14
C LEU A 22 9.68 -0.79 -18.06
N MET A 23 9.74 -0.33 -16.80
CA MET A 23 9.01 -0.99 -15.71
C MET A 23 7.52 -0.66 -15.75
N GLY A 24 7.18 0.60 -16.05
CA GLY A 24 5.81 1.05 -16.21
C GLY A 24 5.08 0.41 -17.39
N SER A 25 5.80 -0.03 -18.42
CA SER A 25 5.22 -0.75 -19.55
C SER A 25 4.96 -2.22 -19.27
N MET A 26 5.67 -2.85 -18.32
CA MET A 26 5.73 -4.32 -18.20
C MET A 26 5.00 -4.92 -17.00
N TYR A 27 5.06 -4.26 -15.85
CA TYR A 27 4.55 -4.83 -14.59
C TYR A 27 3.09 -4.47 -14.28
N PRO A 28 2.59 -3.24 -14.56
CA PRO A 28 1.19 -2.93 -14.35
C PRO A 28 0.27 -3.84 -15.20
N GLY A 29 -0.66 -4.52 -14.56
CA GLY A 29 -1.63 -5.40 -15.23
C GLY A 29 -1.09 -6.77 -15.65
N ILE A 30 0.10 -7.16 -15.17
CA ILE A 30 0.68 -8.47 -15.50
C ILE A 30 -0.23 -9.60 -15.05
N THR A 31 -0.43 -10.57 -15.94
CA THR A 31 -1.35 -11.70 -15.76
C THR A 31 -0.66 -13.00 -16.15
N LEU A 32 -1.09 -14.12 -15.54
CA LEU A 32 -0.62 -15.46 -15.88
C LEU A 32 -1.45 -16.07 -17.00
N PHE A 33 -0.77 -16.46 -18.07
CA PHE A 33 -1.33 -17.21 -19.18
C PHE A 33 -0.74 -18.61 -19.24
N ALA A 34 -1.57 -19.57 -19.62
CA ALA A 34 -1.17 -20.96 -19.78
C ALA A 34 -1.09 -21.34 -21.26
N ARG A 35 -0.06 -22.10 -21.62
CA ARG A 35 0.03 -22.84 -22.88
C ARG A 35 0.51 -24.25 -22.60
N ASP A 36 -0.36 -25.21 -22.83
CA ASP A 36 -0.12 -26.62 -22.58
C ASP A 36 0.42 -27.29 -23.84
N VAL A 37 1.53 -28.01 -23.70
CA VAL A 37 2.21 -28.70 -24.80
C VAL A 37 2.81 -30.02 -24.32
N ASN A 38 2.89 -31.01 -25.20
CA ASN A 38 3.70 -32.20 -24.95
C ASN A 38 5.13 -31.93 -25.38
N LEU A 39 5.96 -31.54 -24.43
CA LEU A 39 7.37 -31.25 -24.67
C LEU A 39 8.25 -32.39 -24.12
N PRO A 40 9.17 -32.94 -24.92
CA PRO A 40 10.17 -33.89 -24.42
C PRO A 40 11.07 -33.27 -23.35
N PRO A 41 11.46 -34.02 -22.30
CA PRO A 41 12.34 -33.52 -21.24
C PRO A 41 13.64 -32.90 -21.76
N GLU A 42 14.27 -33.48 -22.79
CA GLU A 42 15.51 -32.95 -23.38
C GLU A 42 15.34 -31.55 -23.98
N LEU A 43 14.14 -31.17 -24.42
CA LEU A 43 13.85 -29.83 -24.93
C LEU A 43 13.49 -28.87 -23.79
N ALA A 44 12.75 -29.34 -22.79
CA ALA A 44 12.41 -28.55 -21.61
C ALA A 44 13.67 -28.09 -20.86
N GLU A 45 14.68 -28.97 -20.72
CA GLU A 45 15.92 -28.65 -20.02
C GLU A 45 16.75 -27.53 -20.68
N LYS A 46 16.48 -27.19 -21.94
CA LYS A 46 17.20 -26.11 -22.64
C LYS A 46 16.79 -24.71 -22.18
N TYR A 47 15.64 -24.56 -21.51
CA TYR A 47 15.19 -23.28 -20.97
C TYR A 47 15.90 -22.98 -19.65
N LYS A 48 16.94 -22.13 -19.67
CA LYS A 48 17.69 -21.72 -18.47
C LYS A 48 17.27 -20.33 -18.00
N ALA A 49 17.20 -20.15 -16.68
CA ALA A 49 16.87 -18.86 -16.06
C ALA A 49 17.83 -17.75 -16.54
N GLY A 50 17.27 -16.58 -16.83
CA GLY A 50 17.99 -15.42 -17.37
C GLY A 50 18.12 -15.40 -18.89
N MET A 51 17.84 -16.50 -19.60
CA MET A 51 17.86 -16.51 -21.07
C MET A 51 16.73 -15.64 -21.64
N ILE A 52 17.01 -14.92 -22.73
CA ILE A 52 15.97 -14.33 -23.57
C ILE A 52 15.77 -15.23 -24.78
N ILE A 53 14.52 -15.50 -25.13
CA ILE A 53 14.11 -16.28 -26.30
C ILE A 53 13.17 -15.44 -27.16
N ARG A 54 13.20 -15.65 -28.48
CA ARG A 54 12.33 -14.98 -29.45
C ARG A 54 11.38 -15.99 -30.06
N GLU A 55 10.09 -15.70 -30.10
CA GLU A 55 9.08 -16.49 -30.79
C GLU A 55 8.80 -15.91 -32.19
N LYS A 56 9.03 -16.68 -33.26
CA LYS A 56 8.80 -16.23 -34.64
C LYS A 56 7.33 -16.22 -35.04
N GLY A 57 6.49 -17.00 -34.36
CA GLY A 57 5.06 -17.06 -34.58
C GLY A 57 4.27 -16.17 -33.61
N PHE A 58 2.95 -16.18 -33.76
CA PHE A 58 2.08 -15.72 -32.68
C PHE A 58 2.12 -16.75 -31.54
N THR A 59 2.14 -16.28 -30.29
CA THR A 59 2.06 -17.19 -29.12
C THR A 59 0.63 -17.26 -28.62
N ASP A 60 -0.07 -18.33 -29.00
CA ASP A 60 -1.41 -18.59 -28.50
C ASP A 60 -1.36 -19.12 -27.05
N THR A 61 -2.20 -18.54 -26.20
CA THR A 61 -2.32 -18.90 -24.79
C THR A 61 -3.76 -18.74 -24.30
N THR A 62 -4.04 -19.25 -23.12
CA THR A 62 -5.31 -19.06 -22.43
C THR A 62 -5.13 -18.36 -21.09
N ILE A 63 -6.09 -17.50 -20.71
CA ILE A 63 -6.20 -16.97 -19.35
C ILE A 63 -6.82 -17.98 -18.36
N ARG A 64 -7.45 -19.05 -18.88
CA ARG A 64 -8.14 -20.05 -18.07
C ARG A 64 -7.12 -21.04 -17.50
N PHE A 65 -6.83 -20.91 -16.21
CA PHE A 65 -5.83 -21.71 -15.51
C PHE A 65 -6.45 -22.91 -14.76
N GLY A 66 -6.37 -24.11 -15.33
CA GLY A 66 -6.89 -25.36 -14.73
C GLY A 66 -5.92 -26.55 -14.86
N GLY A 67 -6.44 -27.77 -14.69
CA GLY A 67 -5.69 -29.01 -14.88
C GLY A 67 -5.09 -29.18 -16.27
N MET A 68 -4.07 -30.03 -16.41
CA MET A 68 -3.38 -30.27 -17.69
C MET A 68 -3.35 -31.74 -18.10
N VAL A 69 -3.65 -31.99 -19.37
CA VAL A 69 -3.50 -33.32 -20.00
C VAL A 69 -2.09 -33.55 -20.56
N THR A 70 -1.34 -32.49 -20.87
CA THR A 70 -0.01 -32.56 -21.50
C THR A 70 1.14 -32.73 -20.50
N SER A 71 2.35 -33.03 -20.98
CA SER A 71 3.55 -33.17 -20.12
C SER A 71 4.12 -31.84 -19.63
N CYS A 72 3.89 -30.74 -20.36
CA CYS A 72 4.50 -29.44 -20.09
C CYS A 72 3.49 -28.29 -20.19
N ARG A 73 3.69 -27.23 -19.38
CA ARG A 73 3.01 -25.94 -19.50
C ARG A 73 4.03 -24.81 -19.52
N TYR A 74 3.91 -23.95 -20.51
CA TYR A 74 4.47 -22.61 -20.41
C TYR A 74 3.53 -21.76 -19.56
N VAL A 75 4.07 -21.22 -18.48
CA VAL A 75 3.42 -20.22 -17.64
C VAL A 75 4.00 -18.87 -18.02
N ILE A 76 3.21 -18.09 -18.76
CA ILE A 76 3.66 -16.85 -19.39
C ILE A 76 3.08 -15.67 -18.60
N LEU A 77 3.96 -14.86 -18.00
CA LEU A 77 3.60 -13.62 -17.34
C LEU A 77 3.60 -12.49 -18.38
N SER A 78 2.47 -11.82 -18.56
CA SER A 78 2.36 -10.73 -19.53
C SER A 78 1.27 -9.73 -19.18
N ASN A 79 1.47 -8.46 -19.50
CA ASN A 79 0.43 -7.43 -19.61
C ASN A 79 0.22 -6.96 -21.08
N HIS A 80 0.91 -7.58 -22.03
CA HIS A 80 0.93 -7.22 -23.45
C HIS A 80 0.11 -8.16 -24.34
N MET A 81 -0.40 -9.26 -23.79
CA MET A 81 -1.17 -10.20 -24.58
C MET A 81 -2.52 -9.62 -25.02
N LYS A 82 -2.82 -9.78 -26.30
CA LYS A 82 -4.09 -9.32 -26.88
C LYS A 82 -5.18 -10.31 -26.54
N ASN A 83 -6.22 -9.84 -25.86
CA ASN A 83 -7.45 -10.61 -25.63
C ASN A 83 -8.20 -10.77 -26.96
N LEU A 84 -8.26 -12.00 -27.47
CA LEU A 84 -9.00 -12.35 -28.69
C LEU A 84 -10.18 -13.26 -28.39
N ALA A 85 -10.65 -13.30 -27.14
CA ALA A 85 -11.74 -14.20 -26.75
C ALA A 85 -13.05 -13.95 -27.51
N MET A 86 -13.27 -12.70 -27.93
CA MET A 86 -14.43 -12.32 -28.75
C MET A 86 -14.40 -12.93 -30.16
N LEU A 87 -13.24 -13.42 -30.63
CA LEU A 87 -13.07 -14.00 -31.97
C LEU A 87 -13.09 -15.54 -31.97
N GLU A 88 -13.29 -16.16 -30.81
CA GLU A 88 -13.24 -17.61 -30.63
C GLU A 88 -14.46 -18.37 -31.15
N ASN A 89 -15.51 -17.67 -31.61
CA ASN A 89 -16.73 -18.28 -32.16
C ASN A 89 -17.35 -19.38 -31.26
N GLY A 90 -17.33 -19.18 -29.94
CA GLY A 90 -17.99 -20.07 -28.97
C GLY A 90 -17.14 -21.23 -28.45
N THR A 91 -15.85 -21.32 -28.80
CA THR A 91 -14.96 -22.36 -28.23
C THR A 91 -14.62 -22.13 -26.76
N ASN A 92 -14.79 -20.90 -26.25
CA ASN A 92 -14.62 -20.54 -24.85
C ASN A 92 -13.21 -20.82 -24.29
N TRP A 93 -12.17 -20.76 -25.12
CA TRP A 93 -10.79 -20.96 -24.70
C TRP A 93 -10.26 -19.85 -23.80
N GLY A 94 -10.76 -18.62 -23.91
CA GLY A 94 -10.14 -17.47 -23.22
C GLY A 94 -8.76 -17.12 -23.81
N LEU A 95 -8.63 -17.25 -25.12
CA LEU A 95 -7.56 -16.96 -26.05
C LEU A 95 -6.98 -15.57 -25.86
N HIS A 96 -5.69 -15.59 -25.54
CA HIS A 96 -4.82 -14.45 -25.47
C HIS A 96 -3.58 -14.73 -26.32
N VAL A 97 -3.15 -13.74 -27.08
CA VAL A 97 -2.11 -13.95 -28.10
C VAL A 97 -1.00 -12.92 -27.94
N ALA A 98 0.25 -13.38 -27.84
CA ALA A 98 1.43 -12.53 -28.03
C ALA A 98 1.69 -12.32 -29.53
N ASN A 99 2.19 -11.13 -29.89
CA ASN A 99 2.51 -10.82 -31.27
C ASN A 99 3.58 -11.76 -31.84
N LYS A 100 3.64 -11.81 -33.17
CA LYS A 100 4.80 -12.34 -33.88
C LYS A 100 6.06 -11.58 -33.43
N ASP A 101 7.17 -12.30 -33.30
CA ASP A 101 8.48 -11.78 -32.86
C ASP A 101 8.51 -11.30 -31.40
N ALA A 102 7.58 -11.81 -30.58
CA ALA A 102 7.59 -11.59 -29.14
C ALA A 102 8.86 -12.15 -28.48
N HIS A 103 9.35 -11.43 -27.48
CA HIS A 103 10.53 -11.80 -26.71
C HIS A 103 10.12 -12.24 -25.30
N PHE A 104 10.70 -13.31 -24.81
CA PHE A 104 10.43 -13.80 -23.46
C PHE A 104 11.73 -13.98 -22.69
N LYS A 105 11.78 -13.49 -21.45
CA LYS A 105 12.83 -13.85 -20.49
C LYS A 105 12.42 -15.11 -19.75
N VAL A 106 13.26 -16.14 -19.78
CA VAL A 106 13.07 -17.37 -19.01
C VAL A 106 13.37 -17.07 -17.55
N LEU A 107 12.37 -17.16 -16.69
CA LEU A 107 12.54 -16.98 -15.25
C LEU A 107 13.06 -18.26 -14.57
N GLY A 108 12.67 -19.41 -15.09
CA GLY A 108 13.14 -20.72 -14.63
C GLY A 108 12.23 -21.86 -15.08
N GLN A 109 12.45 -23.05 -14.50
CA GLN A 109 11.63 -24.23 -14.75
C GLN A 109 11.53 -25.11 -13.49
N VAL A 110 10.43 -25.86 -13.36
CA VAL A 110 10.22 -26.83 -12.28
C VAL A 110 9.51 -28.08 -12.79
N THR A 111 9.85 -29.25 -12.25
CA THR A 111 9.09 -30.48 -12.47
C THR A 111 8.34 -30.84 -11.18
N TYR A 112 7.03 -31.04 -11.29
CA TYR A 112 6.15 -31.38 -10.19
C TYR A 112 5.28 -32.59 -10.57
N LYS A 113 5.46 -33.71 -9.87
CA LYS A 113 4.69 -34.95 -10.04
C LYS A 113 4.56 -35.39 -11.52
N GLY A 114 5.66 -35.35 -12.27
CA GLY A 114 5.73 -35.77 -13.68
C GLY A 114 5.26 -34.73 -14.70
N LYS A 115 4.87 -33.52 -14.26
CA LYS A 115 4.54 -32.38 -15.12
C LYS A 115 5.62 -31.31 -15.04
N THR A 116 5.99 -30.70 -16.17
CA THR A 116 7.00 -29.64 -16.23
C THR A 116 6.37 -28.27 -16.44
N GLY A 117 6.77 -27.29 -15.63
CA GLY A 117 6.42 -25.88 -15.80
C GLY A 117 7.64 -25.09 -16.27
N ILE A 118 7.50 -24.34 -17.37
CA ILE A 118 8.51 -23.40 -17.87
C ILE A 118 7.95 -21.98 -17.73
N PHE A 119 8.69 -21.09 -17.08
CA PHE A 119 8.18 -19.78 -16.66
C PHE A 119 8.81 -18.67 -17.50
N LEU A 120 7.98 -17.91 -18.18
CA LEU A 120 8.38 -16.91 -19.17
C LEU A 120 7.81 -15.54 -18.81
N LEU A 121 8.66 -14.50 -18.76
CA LEU A 121 8.23 -13.10 -18.68
C LEU A 121 8.21 -12.52 -20.10
N HIS A 122 7.03 -12.13 -20.59
CA HIS A 122 6.86 -11.51 -21.91
C HIS A 122 7.37 -10.07 -21.88
N LEU A 123 8.46 -9.81 -22.62
CA LEU A 123 9.13 -8.51 -22.74
C LEU A 123 8.38 -7.57 -23.70
N PRO A 124 8.70 -6.26 -23.75
CA PRO A 124 8.04 -5.32 -24.65
C PRO A 124 8.21 -5.73 -26.13
N ASP A 125 7.18 -5.51 -26.93
CA ASP A 125 7.14 -5.81 -28.38
C ASP A 125 7.92 -4.78 -29.24
N ASP A 126 8.82 -4.00 -28.63
CA ASP A 126 9.65 -3.01 -29.28
C ASP A 126 11.13 -3.19 -28.90
N GLU A 127 12.03 -2.43 -29.52
CA GLU A 127 13.48 -2.53 -29.31
C GLU A 127 13.96 -2.39 -27.85
N THR A 128 13.08 -1.95 -26.93
CA THR A 128 13.43 -1.80 -25.51
C THR A 128 13.62 -3.13 -24.78
N TRP A 129 13.15 -4.26 -25.34
CA TRP A 129 13.45 -5.60 -24.79
C TRP A 129 14.96 -5.86 -24.68
N LYS A 130 15.78 -5.25 -25.56
CA LYS A 130 17.24 -5.39 -25.57
C LYS A 130 17.88 -4.96 -24.25
N ALA A 131 17.26 -4.03 -23.52
CA ALA A 131 17.74 -3.60 -22.22
C ALA A 131 17.78 -4.78 -21.21
N TYR A 132 16.85 -5.74 -21.33
CA TYR A 132 16.75 -6.91 -20.46
C TYR A 132 17.89 -7.92 -20.65
N GLN A 133 18.71 -7.79 -21.70
CA GLN A 133 19.92 -8.61 -21.87
C GLN A 133 20.99 -8.29 -20.82
N THR A 134 20.95 -7.07 -20.25
CA THR A 134 21.98 -6.57 -19.31
C THR A 134 21.42 -6.17 -17.94
N MET A 135 20.09 -6.15 -17.79
CA MET A 135 19.40 -5.73 -16.57
C MET A 135 18.82 -6.91 -15.78
N GLU A 136 19.02 -6.89 -14.47
CA GLU A 136 18.35 -7.79 -13.51
C GLU A 136 17.34 -7.00 -12.69
N PHE A 137 16.09 -7.49 -12.64
CA PHE A 137 15.02 -6.86 -11.87
C PHE A 137 14.78 -7.66 -10.59
N SER A 138 14.64 -6.97 -9.47
CA SER A 138 14.38 -7.60 -8.17
C SER A 138 13.07 -8.41 -8.15
N LEU A 139 12.09 -8.04 -8.98
CA LEU A 139 10.80 -8.72 -9.10
C LEU A 139 10.86 -10.08 -9.82
N ASP A 140 11.90 -10.36 -10.62
CA ASP A 140 11.96 -11.58 -11.45
C ASP A 140 11.83 -12.86 -10.61
N LYS A 141 12.48 -12.88 -9.44
CA LYS A 141 12.44 -14.01 -8.50
C LYS A 141 11.07 -14.19 -7.87
N GLU A 142 10.42 -13.10 -7.50
CA GLU A 142 9.09 -13.12 -6.86
C GLU A 142 8.02 -13.60 -7.85
N LEU A 143 8.04 -13.07 -9.08
CA LEU A 143 7.18 -13.49 -10.18
C LEU A 143 7.35 -14.98 -10.48
N TYR A 144 8.59 -15.46 -10.48
CA TYR A 144 8.90 -16.87 -10.66
C TYR A 144 8.28 -17.75 -9.56
N GLU A 145 8.52 -17.43 -8.28
CA GLU A 145 8.03 -18.21 -7.14
C GLU A 145 6.49 -18.26 -7.11
N LYS A 146 5.83 -17.15 -7.44
CA LYS A 146 4.35 -17.09 -7.54
C LYS A 146 3.80 -17.92 -8.68
N ALA A 147 4.42 -17.83 -9.86
CA ALA A 147 4.02 -18.62 -11.00
C ALA A 147 4.21 -20.13 -10.72
N VAL A 148 5.30 -20.51 -10.04
CA VAL A 148 5.55 -21.91 -9.59
C VAL A 148 4.45 -22.39 -8.64
N SER A 149 4.10 -21.60 -7.64
CA SER A 149 3.02 -21.95 -6.69
C SER A 149 1.68 -22.15 -7.42
N ARG A 150 1.33 -21.23 -8.33
CA ARG A 150 0.10 -21.33 -9.13
C ARG A 150 0.10 -22.57 -10.03
N PHE A 151 1.23 -22.90 -10.65
CA PHE A 151 1.39 -24.11 -11.44
C PHE A 151 1.17 -25.37 -10.60
N GLN A 152 1.86 -25.49 -9.45
CA GLN A 152 1.76 -26.66 -8.58
C GLN A 152 0.35 -26.87 -8.02
N ALA A 153 -0.35 -25.78 -7.71
CA ALA A 153 -1.72 -25.80 -7.21
C ALA A 153 -2.75 -26.25 -8.26
N LYS A 154 -2.46 -26.07 -9.56
CA LYS A 154 -3.43 -26.29 -10.64
C LYS A 154 -3.10 -27.44 -11.58
N ALA A 155 -1.85 -27.86 -11.68
CA ALA A 155 -1.41 -28.84 -12.67
C ALA A 155 -2.15 -30.20 -12.57
N LEU A 156 -2.66 -30.55 -11.38
CA LEU A 156 -3.33 -31.82 -11.10
C LEU A 156 -4.86 -31.69 -10.90
N ASP A 157 -5.42 -30.49 -11.06
CA ASP A 157 -6.87 -30.31 -11.06
C ASP A 157 -7.50 -31.04 -12.26
N ALA A 158 -8.83 -31.14 -12.28
CA ALA A 158 -9.54 -31.61 -13.47
C ALA A 158 -9.19 -30.71 -14.68
N PRO A 159 -8.81 -31.29 -15.85
CA PRO A 159 -8.55 -30.50 -17.04
C PRO A 159 -9.81 -29.76 -17.49
N ILE A 160 -9.62 -28.54 -18.01
CA ILE A 160 -10.71 -27.77 -18.61
C ILE A 160 -11.06 -28.44 -19.96
N PRO A 161 -12.31 -28.88 -20.18
CA PRO A 161 -12.67 -29.69 -21.35
C PRO A 161 -12.29 -29.03 -22.67
N GLU A 162 -12.53 -27.71 -22.81
CA GLU A 162 -12.26 -26.99 -24.06
C GLU A 162 -10.76 -26.84 -24.34
N LEU A 163 -9.92 -26.86 -23.30
CA LEU A 163 -8.45 -26.81 -23.41
C LEU A 163 -7.81 -28.20 -23.50
N ALA A 164 -8.56 -29.25 -23.17
CA ALA A 164 -8.15 -30.64 -23.39
C ALA A 164 -8.58 -31.15 -24.79
N ALA A 165 -9.39 -30.38 -25.50
CA ALA A 165 -9.84 -30.70 -26.85
C ALA A 165 -8.69 -30.63 -27.87
N ARG A 166 -8.78 -31.46 -28.91
CA ARG A 166 -7.72 -31.62 -29.92
C ARG A 166 -7.41 -30.30 -30.63
N GLU A 167 -8.42 -29.48 -30.90
CA GLU A 167 -8.31 -28.20 -31.58
C GLU A 167 -7.39 -27.22 -30.84
N TRP A 168 -7.47 -27.20 -29.49
CA TRP A 168 -6.60 -26.36 -28.66
C TRP A 168 -5.18 -26.94 -28.59
N LEU A 169 -5.06 -28.26 -28.41
CA LEU A 169 -3.77 -28.93 -28.31
C LEU A 169 -2.98 -28.81 -29.63
N ASP A 170 -3.62 -28.99 -30.78
CA ASP A 170 -3.01 -28.84 -32.10
C ASP A 170 -2.57 -27.39 -32.36
N ARG A 171 -3.29 -26.39 -31.80
CA ARG A 171 -2.89 -24.97 -31.86
C ARG A 171 -1.64 -24.68 -31.03
N CYS A 172 -1.49 -25.34 -29.88
CA CYS A 172 -0.38 -25.10 -28.94
C CYS A 172 0.81 -26.05 -29.10
N GLN A 173 0.76 -27.01 -30.05
CA GLN A 173 1.66 -28.16 -30.14
C GLN A 173 3.15 -27.82 -30.29
N PHE A 174 3.48 -26.62 -30.76
CA PHE A 174 4.86 -26.20 -30.99
C PHE A 174 5.51 -25.60 -29.74
N PRO A 175 6.80 -25.85 -29.49
CA PRO A 175 7.53 -25.25 -28.38
C PRO A 175 7.74 -23.75 -28.59
N VAL A 176 7.73 -22.97 -27.50
CA VAL A 176 7.89 -21.51 -27.57
C VAL A 176 9.37 -21.13 -27.74
N GLY A 177 9.68 -20.37 -28.78
CA GLY A 177 10.98 -19.77 -29.03
C GLY A 177 12.02 -20.68 -29.68
N MET A 178 11.64 -21.90 -30.08
CA MET A 178 12.53 -22.85 -30.75
C MET A 178 11.88 -23.49 -31.98
N ASN A 179 12.71 -24.01 -32.87
CA ASN A 179 12.26 -24.78 -34.03
C ASN A 179 12.05 -26.27 -33.68
N ASP A 180 11.51 -27.04 -34.64
CA ASP A 180 11.25 -28.48 -34.48
C ASP A 180 12.53 -29.32 -34.22
N GLY A 181 13.71 -28.78 -34.57
CA GLY A 181 15.02 -29.36 -34.26
C GLY A 181 15.51 -29.04 -32.83
N GLY A 182 14.71 -28.33 -32.03
CA GLY A 182 15.06 -27.95 -30.66
C GLY A 182 16.15 -26.88 -30.56
N GLN A 183 16.36 -26.09 -31.61
CA GLN A 183 17.26 -24.94 -31.60
C GLN A 183 16.45 -23.66 -31.37
N PHE A 184 16.89 -22.81 -30.43
CA PHE A 184 16.27 -21.50 -30.21
C PHE A 184 16.45 -20.61 -31.42
N TRP A 185 15.44 -19.80 -31.72
CA TRP A 185 15.55 -18.78 -32.76
C TRP A 185 16.59 -17.72 -32.36
N PRO A 186 17.40 -17.22 -33.30
CA PRO A 186 18.32 -16.13 -33.01
C PRO A 186 17.53 -14.88 -32.62
N LEU A 187 18.01 -14.15 -31.61
CA LEU A 187 17.35 -12.94 -31.10
C LEU A 187 17.26 -11.84 -32.16
N GLU A 188 18.29 -11.74 -33.01
CA GLU A 188 18.33 -10.85 -34.16
C GLU A 188 18.35 -11.66 -35.46
N GLU A 189 17.82 -11.09 -36.54
CA GLU A 189 18.03 -11.69 -37.85
C GLU A 189 19.49 -11.53 -38.25
N LEU A 190 20.09 -12.60 -38.79
CA LEU A 190 21.42 -12.53 -39.38
C LEU A 190 21.42 -11.44 -40.46
N PRO A 191 22.49 -10.63 -40.58
CA PRO A 191 22.60 -9.58 -41.59
C PRO A 191 22.27 -10.12 -42.99
N GLU A 192 21.64 -9.29 -43.83
CA GLU A 192 21.11 -9.59 -45.18
C GLU A 192 22.02 -10.46 -46.07
N GLN A 193 23.33 -10.45 -45.85
CA GLN A 193 24.33 -11.31 -46.48
C GLN A 193 24.14 -12.83 -46.26
N TRP A 194 23.22 -13.25 -45.39
CA TRP A 194 22.92 -14.67 -45.11
C TRP A 194 21.47 -15.08 -45.44
N GLN A 195 20.70 -14.21 -46.12
CA GLN A 195 19.29 -14.48 -46.42
C GLN A 195 19.11 -14.82 -47.92
N ASP A 196 18.75 -16.07 -48.18
CA ASP A 196 18.42 -16.64 -49.49
C ASP A 196 17.42 -15.76 -50.28
N PRO A 197 17.73 -15.33 -51.52
CA PRO A 197 16.92 -14.40 -52.32
C PRO A 197 15.59 -14.97 -52.84
N ALA A 198 15.18 -16.19 -52.47
CA ALA A 198 13.98 -16.83 -53.01
C ALA A 198 12.67 -16.66 -52.19
N MET A 199 12.65 -15.90 -51.08
CA MET A 199 11.42 -15.78 -50.26
C MET A 199 10.99 -14.32 -50.02
N PRO A 200 9.82 -13.86 -50.51
CA PRO A 200 9.31 -12.51 -50.21
C PRO A 200 8.65 -12.46 -48.83
N ILE A 201 9.21 -11.65 -47.93
CA ILE A 201 8.60 -11.21 -46.68
C ILE A 201 7.70 -10.01 -46.98
N TYR A 202 6.41 -10.09 -46.65
CA TYR A 202 5.54 -8.92 -46.49
C TYR A 202 4.79 -9.03 -45.16
N PRO A 203 4.66 -7.96 -44.36
CA PRO A 203 3.64 -7.89 -43.32
C PRO A 203 2.24 -7.59 -43.91
N PRO A 204 1.15 -8.19 -43.35
CA PRO A 204 -0.24 -8.07 -43.81
C PRO A 204 -0.91 -6.78 -43.26
N VAL A 205 -2.13 -6.36 -43.64
CA VAL A 205 -3.43 -6.84 -43.09
C VAL A 205 -4.62 -6.26 -43.87
N PHE A 206 -5.66 -7.06 -44.16
CA PHE A 206 -7.02 -6.54 -44.39
C PHE A 206 -7.99 -6.99 -43.29
N VAL A 207 -8.90 -6.09 -42.89
CA VAL A 207 -10.10 -6.34 -42.07
C VAL A 207 -11.30 -6.70 -42.98
N LYS A 208 -12.28 -7.42 -42.42
CA LYS A 208 -13.40 -8.12 -43.08
C LYS A 208 -14.61 -7.23 -43.38
N GLY A 209 -15.24 -7.46 -44.54
CA GLY A 209 -16.59 -7.00 -44.93
C GLY A 209 -17.09 -7.80 -46.15
N ASP A 210 -18.38 -8.13 -46.20
CA ASP A 210 -19.01 -9.25 -46.93
C ASP A 210 -19.15 -9.15 -48.46
N ASN A 211 -18.24 -8.48 -49.17
CA ASN A 211 -18.27 -8.45 -50.64
C ASN A 211 -17.03 -9.10 -51.26
N LYS A 212 -17.21 -10.28 -51.87
CA LYS A 212 -16.12 -11.18 -52.33
C LYS A 212 -15.17 -10.59 -53.40
N LYS A 213 -15.36 -9.36 -53.88
CA LYS A 213 -14.59 -8.77 -55.00
C LYS A 213 -13.90 -7.42 -54.73
N VAL A 214 -14.01 -6.80 -53.54
CA VAL A 214 -13.30 -5.53 -53.19
C VAL A 214 -12.84 -5.55 -51.72
N GLN A 215 -11.64 -5.05 -51.42
CA GLN A 215 -11.07 -5.02 -50.05
C GLN A 215 -10.36 -3.67 -49.74
N TYR A 216 -10.42 -3.20 -48.48
CA TYR A 216 -9.90 -1.90 -47.97
C TYR A 216 -8.86 -2.04 -46.84
N PHE A 217 -7.68 -1.42 -46.96
CA PHE A 217 -6.54 -1.58 -46.03
C PHE A 217 -6.35 -0.36 -45.13
N GLN A 218 -5.91 -0.58 -43.88
CA GLN A 218 -5.41 0.47 -42.99
C GLN A 218 -3.99 0.13 -42.49
N ASN A 219 -3.08 1.09 -42.60
CA ASN A 219 -1.72 1.02 -42.07
C ASN A 219 -1.68 1.67 -40.67
N SER A 220 -1.26 0.92 -39.66
CA SER A 220 -1.22 1.34 -38.25
C SER A 220 -0.09 2.32 -37.90
N VAL A 221 0.82 2.63 -38.83
CA VAL A 221 1.95 3.54 -38.55
C VAL A 221 1.68 4.98 -39.01
N TYR A 222 0.84 5.21 -40.04
CA TYR A 222 0.61 6.56 -40.59
C TYR A 222 -0.86 6.90 -40.95
N GLY A 223 -1.82 6.00 -40.75
CA GLY A 223 -3.26 6.32 -40.87
C GLY A 223 -3.83 6.53 -42.29
N THR A 224 -3.12 6.21 -43.37
CA THR A 224 -3.60 6.37 -44.78
C THR A 224 -4.33 5.13 -45.34
N LEU A 225 -5.33 5.32 -46.21
CA LEU A 225 -6.23 4.29 -46.77
C LEU A 225 -5.85 3.85 -48.21
N TYR A 226 -5.91 2.54 -48.53
CA TYR A 226 -5.63 1.99 -49.88
C TYR A 226 -6.78 1.11 -50.43
N LYS A 227 -6.96 1.08 -51.78
CA LYS A 227 -8.00 0.32 -52.53
C LYS A 227 -7.40 -0.76 -53.44
N ARG A 228 -7.99 -1.97 -53.48
CA ARG A 228 -7.64 -3.08 -54.41
C ARG A 228 -8.81 -3.52 -55.29
N VAL A 229 -8.56 -3.83 -56.58
CA VAL A 229 -9.57 -4.31 -57.56
C VAL A 229 -9.04 -5.54 -58.33
N TRP A 230 -9.90 -6.54 -58.57
CA TRP A 230 -9.56 -7.76 -59.32
C TRP A 230 -10.06 -7.72 -60.78
N LYS A 231 -9.30 -8.28 -61.72
CA LYS A 231 -9.76 -8.65 -63.08
C LYS A 231 -9.52 -10.15 -63.32
N GLU A 232 -10.40 -10.77 -64.11
CA GLU A 232 -10.55 -12.24 -64.25
C GLU A 232 -9.40 -12.96 -64.98
N SER A 233 -8.35 -12.27 -65.42
CA SER A 233 -7.25 -12.86 -66.18
C SER A 233 -5.90 -12.30 -65.74
N GLY A 234 -5.20 -12.98 -64.84
CA GLY A 234 -3.82 -12.67 -64.51
C GLY A 234 -3.64 -11.47 -63.57
N TYR A 235 -2.78 -11.66 -62.57
CA TYR A 235 -2.56 -10.73 -61.47
C TYR A 235 -1.69 -9.54 -61.91
N GLU A 236 -2.28 -8.36 -62.08
CA GLU A 236 -1.53 -7.09 -62.21
C GLU A 236 -1.94 -6.12 -61.09
N ARG A 237 -0.96 -5.47 -60.44
CA ARG A 237 -1.16 -4.59 -59.27
C ARG A 237 -1.01 -3.11 -59.68
N GLN A 238 -2.00 -2.28 -59.38
CA GLN A 238 -1.87 -0.81 -59.37
C GLN A 238 -2.35 -0.23 -58.04
N TRP A 239 -1.66 0.80 -57.54
CA TRP A 239 -1.88 1.44 -56.23
C TRP A 239 -2.12 2.94 -56.40
N TYR A 240 -3.04 3.52 -55.61
CA TYR A 240 -3.28 4.97 -55.54
C TYR A 240 -3.19 5.48 -54.10
N ARG A 241 -2.70 6.72 -53.92
CA ARG A 241 -2.51 7.41 -52.63
C ARG A 241 -3.50 8.57 -52.49
N LEU A 242 -4.04 8.81 -51.28
CA LEU A 242 -4.87 9.98 -50.95
C LEU A 242 -4.20 10.73 -49.78
N ASP A 243 -3.88 12.01 -49.94
CA ASP A 243 -3.12 12.82 -48.98
C ASP A 243 -3.99 13.72 -48.08
N SER A 244 -3.48 14.00 -46.87
CA SER A 244 -4.14 14.59 -45.69
C SER A 244 -4.40 16.11 -45.75
N ALA A 245 -4.69 16.67 -46.93
CA ALA A 245 -5.10 18.08 -47.07
C ALA A 245 -6.49 18.26 -47.71
N ALA A 246 -7.28 17.19 -47.83
CA ALA A 246 -8.63 17.28 -48.39
C ALA A 246 -9.69 17.34 -47.29
N ARG A 247 -10.41 18.46 -47.21
CA ARG A 247 -11.72 18.55 -46.55
C ARG A 247 -12.66 17.57 -47.23
N VAL A 248 -13.30 16.68 -46.48
CA VAL A 248 -14.44 15.90 -46.97
C VAL A 248 -15.64 16.25 -46.12
N TRP A 249 -16.62 16.88 -46.75
CA TRP A 249 -17.93 17.18 -46.18
C TRP A 249 -18.75 15.90 -46.11
N LEU A 250 -19.41 15.68 -44.98
CA LEU A 250 -20.63 14.89 -44.92
C LEU A 250 -21.69 15.79 -44.26
N GLU A 251 -22.58 16.34 -45.09
CA GLU A 251 -23.84 16.93 -44.64
C GLU A 251 -24.75 15.80 -44.15
N ASP A 252 -25.15 15.86 -42.89
CA ASP A 252 -26.55 16.09 -42.46
C ASP A 252 -26.74 15.65 -40.99
N GLY A 253 -27.38 16.52 -40.18
CA GLY A 253 -28.43 16.01 -39.31
C GLY A 253 -28.24 15.97 -37.80
N SER A 254 -27.94 17.11 -37.17
CA SER A 254 -28.44 17.53 -35.84
C SER A 254 -27.80 17.03 -34.52
N ALA A 255 -27.68 18.02 -33.62
CA ALA A 255 -27.40 18.01 -32.18
C ALA A 255 -25.95 17.76 -31.72
N GLY A 256 -25.25 18.87 -31.46
CA GLY A 256 -23.87 18.90 -30.98
C GLY A 256 -23.72 18.79 -29.47
N THR A 257 -22.53 18.37 -29.05
CA THR A 257 -21.81 18.77 -27.83
C THR A 257 -20.33 18.45 -28.07
N GLU A 258 -19.45 19.44 -27.96
CA GLU A 258 -17.99 19.28 -27.95
C GLU A 258 -17.52 18.68 -26.62
N TYR A 259 -16.51 17.81 -26.65
CA TYR A 259 -15.63 17.58 -25.51
C TYR A 259 -14.16 17.56 -25.96
N GLU A 260 -13.38 18.43 -25.34
CA GLU A 260 -11.92 18.53 -25.45
C GLU A 260 -11.19 17.34 -24.80
N TRP A 261 -9.93 17.18 -25.21
CA TRP A 261 -8.95 16.22 -24.73
C TRP A 261 -8.75 16.31 -23.20
N GLY A 262 -9.08 15.24 -22.46
CA GLY A 262 -8.73 15.14 -21.06
C GLY A 262 -9.62 14.19 -20.26
N SER A 263 -9.34 12.89 -20.31
CA SER A 263 -9.58 11.91 -19.23
C SER A 263 -9.47 10.49 -19.81
N LEU A 264 -8.63 9.64 -19.19
CA LEU A 264 -8.79 8.18 -19.05
C LEU A 264 -7.58 7.64 -18.26
N LEU A 265 -7.42 8.09 -17.01
CA LEU A 265 -6.79 7.31 -15.96
C LEU A 265 -7.90 6.45 -15.34
N TYR A 266 -7.89 5.15 -15.60
CA TYR A 266 -8.67 4.18 -14.81
C TYR A 266 -7.72 3.15 -14.22
N VAL A 267 -7.35 3.38 -12.96
CA VAL A 267 -6.92 2.32 -12.05
C VAL A 267 -8.16 1.93 -11.27
N ARG A 268 -8.74 0.76 -11.55
CA ARG A 268 -9.84 0.21 -10.75
C ARG A 268 -9.31 -0.94 -9.90
N GLU A 269 -9.32 -0.68 -8.59
CA GLU A 269 -9.22 -1.58 -7.44
C GLU A 269 -7.91 -2.35 -7.24
N VAL A 270 -7.33 -2.15 -6.06
CA VAL A 270 -6.16 -2.88 -5.56
C VAL A 270 -6.47 -3.29 -4.12
N PHE A 271 -6.57 -4.60 -3.88
CA PHE A 271 -6.91 -5.19 -2.59
C PHE A 271 -5.66 -5.47 -1.75
N VAL A 272 -5.61 -4.97 -0.51
CA VAL A 272 -4.62 -5.35 0.50
C VAL A 272 -5.04 -6.71 1.07
N ALA A 273 -4.12 -7.68 1.20
CA ALA A 273 -4.40 -8.84 2.04
C ALA A 273 -3.31 -9.07 3.07
N SER A 274 -3.83 -9.44 4.22
CA SER A 274 -3.22 -9.79 5.48
C SER A 274 -2.34 -11.04 5.38
N ASP A 275 -1.02 -10.84 5.52
CA ASP A 275 -0.13 -11.75 6.24
C ASP A 275 0.74 -10.86 7.17
N PRO A 276 0.84 -11.10 8.50
CA PRO A 276 1.30 -10.09 9.45
C PRO A 276 2.79 -9.68 9.36
N TYR A 277 3.59 -10.27 8.48
CA TYR A 277 5.05 -10.13 8.49
C TYR A 277 5.70 -9.75 7.14
N GLU A 278 4.95 -9.52 6.06
CA GLU A 278 5.48 -9.00 4.79
C GLU A 278 4.85 -7.65 4.42
N ILE A 279 5.65 -6.58 4.43
CA ILE A 279 5.20 -5.24 4.00
C ILE A 279 5.39 -5.14 2.48
N GLY A 280 4.28 -5.05 1.75
CA GLY A 280 4.26 -4.70 0.33
C GLY A 280 2.88 -4.41 -0.23
N ILE A 281 2.81 -4.03 -1.50
CA ILE A 281 1.56 -3.74 -2.23
C ILE A 281 1.01 -5.03 -2.81
N LYS A 282 -0.15 -5.48 -2.33
CA LYS A 282 -0.81 -6.62 -2.95
C LYS A 282 -1.40 -6.24 -4.32
N LEU A 283 -0.85 -6.81 -5.40
CA LEU A 283 -1.37 -6.71 -6.76
C LEU A 283 -2.68 -7.50 -6.90
N TRP A 284 -3.48 -7.21 -7.92
CA TRP A 284 -4.80 -7.83 -8.14
C TRP A 284 -4.73 -9.37 -8.28
N ASP A 285 -3.57 -9.91 -8.67
CA ASP A 285 -3.30 -11.34 -8.79
C ASP A 285 -2.72 -12.00 -7.51
N GLY A 286 -2.47 -11.21 -6.46
CA GLY A 286 -1.79 -11.63 -5.24
C GLY A 286 -0.27 -11.41 -5.22
N GLY A 287 0.31 -10.75 -6.23
CA GLY A 287 1.67 -10.17 -6.24
C GLY A 287 1.92 -9.21 -5.06
N MET A 288 3.16 -8.96 -4.60
CA MET A 288 3.44 -8.11 -3.42
C MET A 288 4.62 -7.18 -3.72
N ILE A 289 4.39 -5.89 -4.00
CA ILE A 289 5.51 -4.96 -4.26
C ILE A 289 6.12 -4.51 -2.94
N HIS A 290 7.34 -4.95 -2.63
CA HIS A 290 8.07 -4.53 -1.43
C HIS A 290 8.48 -3.03 -1.52
N THR A 291 8.33 -2.29 -0.42
CA THR A 291 8.83 -0.91 -0.24
C THR A 291 10.19 -0.86 0.48
N GLU A 292 10.68 -2.03 0.91
CA GLU A 292 11.98 -2.24 1.54
C GLU A 292 12.81 -3.25 0.74
N PHE A 293 14.10 -2.98 0.58
CA PHE A 293 15.04 -3.83 -0.13
C PHE A 293 16.27 -4.05 0.74
N TYR A 294 16.42 -5.28 1.24
CA TYR A 294 17.59 -5.66 2.03
C TYR A 294 18.79 -5.87 1.11
N ALA A 295 19.91 -5.25 1.48
CA ALA A 295 21.21 -5.42 0.86
C ALA A 295 22.15 -6.22 1.77
N GLY A 296 22.75 -7.27 1.24
CA GLY A 296 23.63 -8.15 2.01
C GLY A 296 24.09 -9.37 1.23
N ARG A 297 24.95 -10.20 1.86
CA ARG A 297 25.45 -11.44 1.23
C ARG A 297 24.48 -12.62 1.35
N GLY A 298 23.42 -12.47 2.14
CA GLY A 298 22.37 -13.47 2.36
C GLY A 298 21.63 -13.82 1.07
N ALA A 299 20.95 -14.98 1.07
CA ALA A 299 20.08 -15.39 -0.05
C ALA A 299 18.68 -14.76 0.03
N ASP A 300 18.36 -14.19 1.19
CA ASP A 300 17.14 -13.48 1.57
C ASP A 300 17.21 -11.97 1.29
N CYS A 301 18.36 -11.47 0.82
CA CYS A 301 18.52 -10.07 0.39
C CYS A 301 18.15 -9.89 -1.08
N GLN A 302 17.26 -8.93 -1.37
CA GLN A 302 16.90 -8.54 -2.73
C GLN A 302 18.10 -7.93 -3.48
N ILE A 303 18.93 -7.16 -2.78
CA ILE A 303 20.18 -6.59 -3.31
C ILE A 303 21.33 -7.48 -2.85
N ARG A 304 21.64 -8.50 -3.66
CA ARG A 304 22.62 -9.52 -3.27
C ARG A 304 24.05 -9.06 -3.55
N LEU A 305 24.77 -8.77 -2.47
CA LEU A 305 26.15 -8.26 -2.51
C LEU A 305 27.17 -9.40 -2.36
N LYS A 306 28.29 -9.30 -3.08
CA LYS A 306 29.41 -10.24 -3.04
C LYS A 306 30.62 -9.60 -2.37
N GLY A 307 30.90 -9.99 -1.14
CA GLY A 307 32.07 -9.53 -0.41
C GLY A 307 32.19 -10.21 0.95
N SER A 308 33.42 -10.42 1.38
CA SER A 308 33.73 -11.10 2.65
C SER A 308 33.36 -10.25 3.87
N ARG A 309 33.44 -8.92 3.73
CA ARG A 309 33.11 -7.95 4.78
C ARG A 309 31.65 -7.50 4.76
N VAL A 310 30.81 -8.12 3.93
CA VAL A 310 29.37 -7.82 3.87
C VAL A 310 28.61 -8.73 4.86
N SER A 311 27.81 -8.14 5.74
CA SER A 311 26.91 -8.90 6.63
C SER A 311 25.82 -9.65 5.83
N ARG A 312 25.23 -10.71 6.42
CA ARG A 312 24.15 -11.47 5.77
C ARG A 312 22.99 -10.57 5.37
N ARG A 313 22.50 -9.76 6.31
CA ARG A 313 21.74 -8.52 6.07
C ARG A 313 22.63 -7.37 6.55
N HIS A 314 22.92 -6.42 5.68
CA HIS A 314 23.86 -5.34 5.96
C HIS A 314 23.14 -4.00 6.09
N ALA A 315 22.33 -3.67 5.09
CA ALA A 315 21.50 -2.47 5.12
C ALA A 315 20.14 -2.75 4.53
N CYS A 316 19.21 -1.85 4.80
CA CYS A 316 17.92 -1.80 4.15
C CYS A 316 17.79 -0.46 3.42
N PHE A 317 17.47 -0.52 2.13
CA PHE A 317 17.01 0.63 1.37
C PHE A 317 15.49 0.66 1.45
N TYR A 318 14.91 1.82 1.74
CA TYR A 318 13.45 1.97 1.80
C TYR A 318 13.03 3.36 1.32
N TYR A 319 11.79 3.48 0.84
CA TYR A 319 11.22 4.73 0.36
C TYR A 319 10.14 5.21 1.34
N ASP A 320 10.22 6.45 1.82
CA ASP A 320 9.26 7.01 2.81
C ASP A 320 8.03 7.69 2.17
N GLY A 321 8.06 7.91 0.86
CA GLY A 321 7.01 8.56 0.07
C GLY A 321 7.47 9.81 -0.66
N ILE A 322 8.61 10.32 -0.24
CA ILE A 322 9.22 11.52 -0.78
C ILE A 322 10.68 11.21 -1.15
N HIS A 323 11.39 10.47 -0.32
CA HIS A 323 12.81 10.18 -0.46
C HIS A 323 13.13 8.69 -0.29
N TRP A 324 14.23 8.27 -0.91
CA TRP A 324 14.88 7.01 -0.58
C TRP A 324 15.76 7.21 0.64
N LEU A 325 15.78 6.23 1.53
CA LEU A 325 16.61 6.19 2.71
C LEU A 325 17.40 4.89 2.73
N ILE A 326 18.55 4.93 3.41
CA ILE A 326 19.29 3.74 3.79
C ILE A 326 19.40 3.67 5.30
N ARG A 327 19.27 2.47 5.86
CA ARG A 327 19.55 2.18 7.27
C ARG A 327 20.49 1.00 7.43
N ASP A 328 21.39 1.09 8.41
CA ASP A 328 22.22 -0.02 8.86
C ASP A 328 21.38 -0.96 9.73
N VAL A 329 21.31 -2.24 9.37
CA VAL A 329 20.49 -3.22 10.10
C VAL A 329 21.33 -3.99 11.13
N LYS A 330 22.06 -3.24 11.97
CA LYS A 330 23.02 -3.76 12.97
C LYS A 330 24.13 -4.59 12.32
N SER A 331 24.70 -4.08 11.23
CA SER A 331 25.72 -4.79 10.49
C SER A 331 27.08 -4.75 11.21
N THR A 332 27.95 -5.72 10.94
CA THR A 332 29.27 -5.79 11.59
C THR A 332 30.18 -4.60 11.25
N ASN A 333 30.11 -4.10 10.01
CA ASN A 333 31.03 -3.05 9.54
C ASN A 333 30.38 -1.66 9.45
N GLY A 334 29.05 -1.59 9.55
CA GLY A 334 28.26 -0.37 9.42
C GLY A 334 28.08 0.08 7.97
N VAL A 335 27.11 0.97 7.76
CA VAL A 335 26.92 1.70 6.50
C VAL A 335 27.75 2.98 6.53
N GLU A 336 28.53 3.21 5.47
CA GLU A 336 29.16 4.51 5.23
C GLU A 336 28.48 5.20 4.06
N LEU A 337 28.17 6.48 4.23
CA LEU A 337 27.62 7.38 3.22
C LEU A 337 28.59 8.56 3.04
N ASN A 338 29.07 8.76 1.82
CA ASN A 338 30.02 9.80 1.45
C ASN A 338 31.25 9.84 2.40
N GLY A 339 31.73 8.66 2.79
CA GLY A 339 32.88 8.47 3.67
C GLY A 339 32.59 8.62 5.18
N LYS A 340 31.35 8.87 5.59
CA LYS A 340 30.94 8.97 7.00
C LYS A 340 30.03 7.82 7.39
N LYS A 341 30.23 7.22 8.56
CA LYS A 341 29.32 6.19 9.08
C LYS A 341 27.97 6.81 9.42
N VAL A 342 26.90 6.14 8.99
CA VAL A 342 25.52 6.52 9.26
C VAL A 342 24.74 5.33 9.82
N ARG A 343 23.80 5.60 10.73
CA ARG A 343 22.80 4.61 11.15
C ARG A 343 21.60 4.61 10.21
N GLY A 344 21.17 5.79 9.79
CA GLY A 344 20.14 5.99 8.78
C GLY A 344 20.30 7.37 8.13
N LYS A 345 19.97 7.49 6.84
CA LYS A 345 19.98 8.78 6.14
C LYS A 345 19.10 8.74 4.89
N VAL A 346 18.49 9.89 4.59
CA VAL A 346 17.94 10.20 3.28
C VAL A 346 19.05 10.20 2.24
N LEU A 347 18.82 9.52 1.13
CA LEU A 347 19.73 9.40 0.01
C LEU A 347 19.41 10.44 -1.06
N GLU A 348 20.44 11.15 -1.49
CA GLU A 348 20.40 12.05 -2.63
C GLU A 348 21.10 11.44 -3.84
N LYS A 349 20.60 11.76 -5.04
CA LYS A 349 21.21 11.31 -6.29
C LYS A 349 22.70 11.70 -6.32
N GLY A 350 23.57 10.70 -6.45
CA GLY A 350 25.02 10.88 -6.44
C GLY A 350 25.69 10.36 -5.16
N ASP A 351 24.92 10.02 -4.14
CA ASP A 351 25.43 9.49 -2.89
C ASP A 351 26.22 8.20 -3.08
N GLN A 352 27.40 8.16 -2.45
CA GLN A 352 28.31 7.03 -2.46
C GLN A 352 28.23 6.28 -1.13
N LEU A 353 27.83 5.03 -1.22
CA LEU A 353 27.65 4.13 -0.10
C LEU A 353 28.73 3.06 -0.09
N ARG A 354 29.21 2.70 1.10
CA ARG A 354 30.10 1.56 1.30
C ARG A 354 29.51 0.61 2.34
N LEU A 355 29.36 -0.65 1.94
CA LEU A 355 28.86 -1.75 2.77
C LEU A 355 29.90 -2.87 2.77
N GLY A 356 30.80 -2.86 3.75
CA GLY A 356 31.95 -3.75 3.74
C GLY A 356 32.84 -3.52 2.51
N ASP A 357 32.97 -4.54 1.65
CA ASP A 357 33.77 -4.49 0.41
C ASP A 357 32.98 -3.95 -0.80
N ALA A 358 31.65 -3.80 -0.68
CA ALA A 358 30.80 -3.35 -1.77
C ALA A 358 30.74 -1.82 -1.81
N GLN A 359 30.94 -1.25 -3.01
CA GLN A 359 30.70 0.16 -3.30
C GLN A 359 29.38 0.32 -4.03
N ILE A 360 28.53 1.23 -3.57
CA ILE A 360 27.21 1.47 -4.15
C ILE A 360 27.07 2.96 -4.46
N LEU A 361 26.66 3.30 -5.67
CA LEU A 361 26.32 4.66 -6.07
C LEU A 361 24.80 4.76 -6.26
N PHE A 362 24.16 5.61 -5.46
CA PHE A 362 22.72 5.85 -5.56
C PHE A 362 22.40 6.87 -6.65
N GLN A 363 21.43 6.58 -7.50
CA GLN A 363 21.06 7.41 -8.66
C GLN A 363 19.57 7.83 -8.67
N GLY A 364 18.92 7.82 -7.50
CA GLY A 364 17.50 8.14 -7.36
C GLY A 364 16.61 6.91 -7.53
N SER A 365 16.55 6.37 -8.76
CA SER A 365 15.67 5.23 -9.08
C SER A 365 16.39 3.88 -9.20
N PHE A 366 17.71 3.86 -9.07
CA PHE A 366 18.51 2.64 -9.08
C PHE A 366 19.83 2.78 -8.31
N LEU A 367 20.45 1.65 -8.02
CA LEU A 367 21.77 1.50 -7.42
C LEU A 367 22.76 0.98 -8.45
N GLN A 368 23.93 1.60 -8.58
CA GLN A 368 25.08 0.98 -9.24
C GLN A 368 25.96 0.35 -8.18
N VAL A 369 26.06 -0.97 -8.18
CA VAL A 369 26.84 -1.74 -7.22
C VAL A 369 28.10 -2.24 -7.90
N THR A 370 29.25 -2.03 -7.26
CA THR A 370 30.53 -2.64 -7.62
C THR A 370 30.99 -3.48 -6.44
N ASP A 371 31.09 -4.79 -6.65
CA ASP A 371 31.51 -5.75 -5.61
C ASP A 371 32.31 -6.91 -6.23
N GLY A 372 32.50 -8.00 -5.49
CA GLY A 372 33.26 -9.17 -5.96
C GLY A 372 32.69 -9.89 -7.19
N ALA A 373 31.48 -9.56 -7.64
CA ALA A 373 30.91 -10.06 -8.91
C ALA A 373 31.02 -9.04 -10.07
N GLY A 374 31.68 -7.90 -9.87
CA GLY A 374 31.77 -6.82 -10.86
C GLY A 374 30.70 -5.76 -10.70
N LYS A 375 30.50 -4.95 -11.74
CA LYS A 375 29.55 -3.82 -11.74
C LYS A 375 28.16 -4.29 -12.17
N ARG A 376 27.12 -4.02 -11.36
CA ARG A 376 25.72 -4.38 -11.58
C ARG A 376 24.79 -3.21 -11.26
N THR A 377 23.63 -3.15 -11.91
CA THR A 377 22.61 -2.11 -11.65
C THR A 377 21.37 -2.77 -11.06
N PHE A 378 20.89 -2.26 -9.92
CA PHE A 378 19.66 -2.72 -9.29
C PHE A 378 18.62 -1.60 -9.35
N CYS A 379 17.49 -1.86 -10.01
CA CYS A 379 16.41 -0.89 -10.17
C CYS A 379 15.35 -1.07 -9.08
N PHE A 380 14.85 0.05 -8.53
CA PHE A 380 13.72 0.05 -7.61
C PHE A 380 12.38 0.17 -8.38
N PRO A 381 11.23 -0.21 -7.78
CA PRO A 381 9.92 0.10 -8.35
C PRO A 381 9.76 1.62 -8.58
N GLY A 382 9.07 2.02 -9.65
CA GLY A 382 8.89 3.44 -9.99
C GLY A 382 8.08 4.23 -8.94
N GLU A 383 8.35 5.54 -8.82
CA GLU A 383 7.77 6.45 -7.83
C GLU A 383 6.22 6.44 -7.79
N ILE A 384 5.56 6.25 -8.94
CA ILE A 384 4.08 6.23 -9.03
C ILE A 384 3.48 5.01 -8.32
N LEU A 385 4.11 3.83 -8.44
CA LEU A 385 3.66 2.61 -7.77
C LEU A 385 3.90 2.71 -6.25
N LEU A 386 4.99 3.33 -5.83
CA LEU A 386 5.34 3.53 -4.43
C LEU A 386 4.46 4.58 -3.73
N ARG A 387 4.06 5.66 -4.43
CA ARG A 387 3.15 6.68 -3.87
C ARG A 387 1.75 6.13 -3.56
N GLY A 388 1.13 5.42 -4.52
CA GLY A 388 -0.20 4.84 -4.33
C GLY A 388 -0.28 3.70 -3.31
N ALA A 389 0.86 3.10 -2.97
CA ALA A 389 1.02 2.12 -1.89
C ALA A 389 0.95 2.76 -0.51
N MET A 390 1.72 3.83 -0.35
CA MET A 390 1.97 4.44 0.94
C MET A 390 0.87 5.39 1.35
N GLU A 391 0.18 6.01 0.40
CA GLU A 391 -1.12 6.65 0.66
C GLU A 391 -2.09 5.66 1.32
N ARG A 392 -2.18 4.43 0.81
CA ARG A 392 -3.06 3.41 1.42
C ARG A 392 -2.55 2.88 2.75
N GLN A 393 -1.24 2.76 2.92
CA GLN A 393 -0.63 2.39 4.19
C GLN A 393 -0.87 3.47 5.27
N ARG A 394 -0.62 4.75 4.95
CA ARG A 394 -0.90 5.88 5.84
C ARG A 394 -2.38 5.96 6.18
N LYS A 395 -3.26 5.90 5.18
CA LYS A 395 -4.71 5.86 5.39
C LYS A 395 -5.14 4.70 6.29
N SER A 396 -4.55 3.51 6.11
CA SER A 396 -4.78 2.36 7.00
C SER A 396 -4.34 2.66 8.43
N ARG A 397 -3.24 3.38 8.67
CA ARG A 397 -2.80 3.79 10.02
C ARG A 397 -3.75 4.78 10.68
N TYR A 398 -4.33 5.74 9.93
CA TYR A 398 -5.35 6.66 10.46
C TYR A 398 -6.59 5.89 10.92
N ARG A 399 -7.09 5.00 10.05
CA ARG A 399 -8.21 4.12 10.38
C ARG A 399 -7.89 3.21 11.54
N GLY A 400 -6.73 2.55 11.50
CA GLY A 400 -6.26 1.65 12.54
C GLY A 400 -6.18 2.36 13.88
N CYS A 401 -5.63 3.58 13.93
CA CYS A 401 -5.55 4.39 15.14
C CYS A 401 -6.93 4.66 15.74
N LEU A 402 -7.87 5.20 14.97
CA LEU A 402 -9.20 5.57 15.50
C LEU A 402 -10.08 4.35 15.79
N LEU A 403 -10.11 3.36 14.90
CA LEU A 403 -10.86 2.11 15.12
C LEU A 403 -10.24 1.28 16.26
N GLY A 404 -8.91 1.22 16.33
CA GLY A 404 -8.20 0.49 17.36
C GLY A 404 -8.47 1.06 18.74
N GLY A 405 -8.46 2.39 18.88
CA GLY A 405 -8.87 3.06 20.11
C GLY A 405 -10.31 2.75 20.48
N ALA A 406 -11.24 2.84 19.52
CA ALA A 406 -12.65 2.52 19.77
C ALA A 406 -12.89 1.05 20.15
N VAL A 407 -12.11 0.11 19.60
CA VAL A 407 -12.14 -1.31 20.00
C VAL A 407 -11.65 -1.49 21.42
N GLY A 408 -10.56 -0.82 21.80
CA GLY A 408 -10.01 -0.88 23.16
C GLY A 408 -10.98 -0.31 24.20
N ASP A 409 -11.51 0.87 23.91
CA ASP A 409 -12.58 1.54 24.67
C ASP A 409 -13.78 0.60 24.86
N ALA A 410 -14.40 0.16 23.76
CA ALA A 410 -15.62 -0.64 23.82
C ALA A 410 -15.44 -2.00 24.52
N LEU A 411 -14.23 -2.59 24.46
CA LEU A 411 -13.93 -3.83 25.17
C LEU A 411 -13.65 -3.60 26.66
N GLY A 412 -13.03 -2.48 27.03
CA GLY A 412 -12.73 -2.12 28.42
C GLY A 412 -13.90 -1.53 29.19
N TYR A 413 -14.83 -0.87 28.51
CA TYR A 413 -15.95 -0.15 29.14
C TYR A 413 -16.83 -1.03 30.06
N PRO A 414 -17.19 -2.29 29.70
CA PRO A 414 -17.97 -3.15 30.60
C PRO A 414 -17.21 -3.62 31.85
N VAL A 415 -15.90 -3.41 31.94
CA VAL A 415 -15.03 -3.90 33.01
C VAL A 415 -14.33 -2.80 33.82
N GLU A 416 -14.38 -1.54 33.38
CA GLU A 416 -13.78 -0.36 34.04
C GLU A 416 -13.96 -0.34 35.58
N PHE A 417 -15.18 -0.51 36.08
CA PHE A 417 -15.46 -0.49 37.53
C PHE A 417 -15.44 -1.87 38.21
N MET A 418 -14.99 -2.91 37.51
CA MET A 418 -14.92 -4.26 38.05
C MET A 418 -13.61 -4.53 38.79
N LYS A 419 -13.68 -5.35 39.84
CA LYS A 419 -12.48 -5.99 40.40
C LYS A 419 -12.06 -7.16 39.50
N GLU A 420 -10.77 -7.45 39.46
CA GLU A 420 -10.18 -8.58 38.71
C GLU A 420 -10.91 -9.91 38.96
N ASP A 421 -11.11 -10.31 40.22
CA ASP A 421 -11.87 -11.53 40.55
C ASP A 421 -13.29 -11.52 39.94
N GLY A 422 -13.90 -10.34 39.81
CA GLY A 422 -15.19 -10.16 39.15
C GLY A 422 -15.08 -10.31 37.63
N ILE A 423 -14.05 -9.76 37.01
CA ILE A 423 -13.79 -9.86 35.56
C ILE A 423 -13.60 -11.34 35.20
N PHE A 424 -12.69 -12.02 35.88
CA PHE A 424 -12.36 -13.42 35.60
C PHE A 424 -13.51 -14.37 35.95
N ARG A 425 -14.33 -14.05 36.96
CA ARG A 425 -15.55 -14.83 37.25
C ARG A 425 -16.62 -14.67 36.17
N LYS A 426 -16.77 -13.45 35.62
CA LYS A 426 -17.81 -13.15 34.62
C LYS A 426 -17.44 -13.68 33.23
N TYR A 427 -16.18 -13.54 32.83
CA TYR A 427 -15.74 -13.84 31.45
C TYR A 427 -14.81 -15.06 31.34
N GLY A 428 -14.41 -15.67 32.46
CA GLY A 428 -13.51 -16.83 32.52
C GLY A 428 -12.06 -16.44 32.86
N GLU A 429 -11.19 -17.44 33.00
CA GLU A 429 -9.79 -17.26 33.45
C GLU A 429 -8.95 -16.33 32.57
N LYS A 430 -9.35 -16.13 31.31
CA LYS A 430 -8.69 -15.20 30.38
C LYS A 430 -9.27 -13.78 30.41
N GLY A 431 -10.33 -13.55 31.18
CA GLY A 431 -11.07 -12.29 31.22
C GLY A 431 -11.91 -12.07 29.95
N ILE A 432 -12.30 -10.82 29.67
CA ILE A 432 -13.06 -10.46 28.47
C ILE A 432 -12.16 -10.58 27.22
N GLN A 433 -12.68 -11.17 26.14
CA GLN A 433 -11.89 -11.58 24.97
C GLN A 433 -12.39 -11.02 23.63
N THR A 434 -13.70 -10.77 23.49
CA THR A 434 -14.34 -10.39 22.22
C THR A 434 -15.33 -9.24 22.41
N LEU A 435 -15.54 -8.43 21.36
CA LEU A 435 -16.54 -7.36 21.38
C LEU A 435 -17.96 -7.89 21.62
N SER A 436 -18.28 -9.08 21.11
CA SER A 436 -19.58 -9.72 21.39
C SER A 436 -19.82 -10.05 22.87
N GLN A 437 -18.76 -10.22 23.68
CA GLN A 437 -18.89 -10.34 25.14
C GLN A 437 -19.09 -8.98 25.81
N ALA A 438 -18.60 -7.90 25.20
CA ALA A 438 -18.79 -6.53 25.68
C ALA A 438 -20.18 -5.98 25.38
N GLY A 439 -20.79 -6.37 24.25
CA GLY A 439 -22.14 -6.00 23.87
C GLY A 439 -22.49 -6.41 22.44
N ASN A 440 -23.73 -6.15 22.03
CA ASN A 440 -24.17 -6.30 20.64
C ASN A 440 -25.09 -5.12 20.25
N PRO A 441 -24.54 -3.99 19.74
CA PRO A 441 -23.11 -3.75 19.56
C PRO A 441 -22.37 -3.51 20.88
N ALA A 442 -21.06 -3.72 20.89
CA ALA A 442 -20.14 -3.25 21.92
C ALA A 442 -20.09 -1.72 21.87
N VAL A 443 -20.50 -1.10 22.97
CA VAL A 443 -20.70 0.34 23.08
C VAL A 443 -19.38 1.06 23.40
N ILE A 444 -19.12 2.15 22.69
CA ILE A 444 -17.97 3.05 22.96
C ILE A 444 -18.26 3.96 24.17
N SER A 445 -17.27 4.44 24.93
CA SER A 445 -17.47 5.35 26.07
C SER A 445 -17.21 6.83 25.71
N ASP A 446 -17.04 7.71 26.72
CA ASP A 446 -16.66 9.09 26.47
C ASP A 446 -15.28 9.24 25.81
N ASP A 447 -14.40 8.26 25.95
CA ASP A 447 -13.07 8.22 25.31
C ASP A 447 -13.17 8.38 23.80
N THR A 448 -13.92 7.49 23.14
CA THR A 448 -14.14 7.58 21.70
C THR A 448 -15.04 8.76 21.35
N GLN A 449 -16.10 9.03 22.13
CA GLN A 449 -16.99 10.16 21.83
C GLN A 449 -16.22 11.49 21.76
N MET A 450 -15.43 11.81 22.79
CA MET A 450 -14.62 13.02 22.82
C MET A 450 -13.55 13.03 21.72
N THR A 451 -12.94 11.87 21.44
CA THR A 451 -11.99 11.70 20.32
C THR A 451 -12.62 12.09 18.98
N LEU A 452 -13.83 11.61 18.68
CA LEU A 452 -14.53 11.93 17.44
C LEU A 452 -14.84 13.43 17.30
N PHE A 453 -15.29 14.07 18.39
CA PHE A 453 -15.52 15.52 18.40
C PHE A 453 -14.22 16.32 18.20
N ALA A 454 -13.10 15.87 18.80
CA ALA A 454 -11.79 16.48 18.56
C ALA A 454 -11.37 16.37 17.09
N VAL A 455 -11.48 15.19 16.49
CA VAL A 455 -11.19 14.97 15.06
C VAL A 455 -12.05 15.88 14.18
N ASN A 456 -13.36 15.96 14.45
CA ASN A 456 -14.27 16.81 13.67
C ASN A 456 -13.89 18.29 13.74
N ALA A 457 -13.47 18.77 14.91
CA ALA A 457 -13.00 20.15 15.05
C ALA A 457 -11.78 20.44 14.16
N LEU A 458 -10.82 19.51 14.10
CA LEU A 458 -9.61 19.65 13.29
C LEU A 458 -9.94 19.68 11.80
N ILE A 459 -10.75 18.73 11.31
CA ILE A 459 -11.16 18.67 9.89
C ILE A 459 -11.97 19.91 9.50
N ARG A 460 -12.93 20.30 10.34
CA ARG A 460 -13.75 21.48 10.09
C ARG A 460 -12.88 22.71 10.02
N SER A 461 -11.98 22.89 10.98
CA SER A 461 -11.07 24.03 10.96
C SER A 461 -10.29 24.11 9.67
N ALA A 462 -9.76 22.97 9.19
CA ALA A 462 -9.09 22.87 7.90
C ALA A 462 -9.97 23.21 6.70
N SER A 463 -11.21 22.75 6.72
CA SER A 463 -12.15 22.90 5.60
C SER A 463 -12.63 24.33 5.36
N ILE A 464 -12.62 25.18 6.40
CA ILE A 464 -13.10 26.57 6.34
C ILE A 464 -12.08 27.60 6.86
N HIS A 465 -10.82 27.21 7.03
CA HIS A 465 -9.71 28.07 7.45
C HIS A 465 -10.00 28.91 8.71
N CYS A 466 -10.57 28.29 9.75
CA CYS A 466 -10.92 28.98 10.99
C CYS A 466 -10.09 28.51 12.20
N ASN A 467 -10.19 29.27 13.30
CA ASN A 467 -9.43 29.01 14.51
C ASN A 467 -9.80 27.63 15.12
N TRP A 468 -8.83 26.71 15.12
CA TRP A 468 -9.05 25.35 15.59
C TRP A 468 -9.32 25.25 17.09
N LYS A 469 -8.82 26.17 17.91
CA LYS A 469 -9.05 26.19 19.36
C LYS A 469 -10.51 26.54 19.66
N GLU A 470 -11.07 27.50 18.94
CA GLU A 470 -12.49 27.88 19.07
C GLU A 470 -13.43 26.78 18.55
N ASN A 471 -13.07 26.12 17.45
CA ASN A 471 -13.81 24.97 16.94
C ASN A 471 -13.71 23.74 17.85
N LEU A 472 -12.56 23.49 18.47
CA LEU A 472 -12.37 22.41 19.42
C LEU A 472 -13.24 22.63 20.67
N LEU A 473 -13.25 23.85 21.21
CA LEU A 473 -14.15 24.20 22.31
C LEU A 473 -15.60 23.94 21.92
N ARG A 474 -16.00 24.41 20.74
CA ARG A 474 -17.36 24.20 20.23
C ARG A 474 -17.70 22.72 20.10
N ALA A 475 -16.79 21.89 19.60
CA ALA A 475 -17.01 20.46 19.48
C ALA A 475 -17.25 19.82 20.85
N TYR A 476 -16.49 20.22 21.89
CA TYR A 476 -16.74 19.73 23.25
C TYR A 476 -18.01 20.28 23.90
N GLN A 477 -18.43 21.50 23.56
CA GLN A 477 -19.74 22.04 23.97
C GLN A 477 -20.89 21.25 23.33
N GLU A 478 -20.77 20.88 22.05
CA GLU A 478 -21.73 20.03 21.36
C GLU A 478 -21.71 18.59 21.90
N TRP A 479 -20.52 18.02 22.18
CA TRP A 479 -20.39 16.74 22.89
C TRP A 479 -21.12 16.78 24.23
N LEU A 480 -20.91 17.81 25.07
CA LEU A 480 -21.61 17.95 26.36
C LEU A 480 -23.14 17.94 26.18
N GLY A 481 -23.65 18.53 25.10
CA GLY A 481 -25.06 18.45 24.70
C GLY A 481 -25.53 17.01 24.46
N THR A 482 -24.74 16.20 23.74
CA THR A 482 -25.04 14.76 23.54
C THR A 482 -25.05 13.96 24.85
N GLN A 483 -24.41 14.47 25.91
CA GLN A 483 -24.44 13.87 27.25
C GLN A 483 -25.68 14.29 28.08
N GLY A 484 -26.61 15.04 27.48
CA GLY A 484 -27.83 15.54 28.10
C GLY A 484 -27.69 16.92 28.77
N ASP A 485 -26.57 17.62 28.58
CA ASP A 485 -26.35 18.96 29.13
C ASP A 485 -26.17 20.01 28.03
N GLU A 486 -27.28 20.61 27.61
CA GLU A 486 -27.32 21.57 26.52
C GLU A 486 -26.92 23.00 26.93
N CYS A 487 -26.41 23.22 28.16
CA CYS A 487 -26.20 24.58 28.68
C CYS A 487 -25.28 25.46 27.80
N CYS A 488 -24.34 24.84 27.08
CA CYS A 488 -23.41 25.54 26.22
C CYS A 488 -23.94 25.81 24.81
N ILE A 489 -24.96 25.06 24.38
CA ILE A 489 -25.42 25.06 22.99
C ILE A 489 -26.86 25.53 22.81
N ARG A 490 -27.67 25.55 23.88
CA ARG A 490 -29.11 25.88 23.84
C ARG A 490 -29.42 27.16 23.05
N ASP A 491 -28.68 28.22 23.32
CA ASP A 491 -28.87 29.54 22.70
C ASP A 491 -27.86 29.83 21.57
N ASP A 492 -27.08 28.82 21.14
CA ASP A 492 -26.12 28.99 20.04
C ASP A 492 -26.82 28.81 18.68
N PRO A 493 -26.94 29.88 17.86
CA PRO A 493 -27.68 29.85 16.60
C PRO A 493 -26.94 29.12 15.47
N ARG A 494 -25.67 28.74 15.67
CA ARG A 494 -24.86 28.06 14.65
C ARG A 494 -25.39 26.64 14.40
N PRO A 495 -25.46 26.17 13.13
CA PRO A 495 -25.88 24.80 12.82
C PRO A 495 -24.92 23.79 13.45
N ARG A 496 -25.46 22.73 14.05
CA ARG A 496 -24.65 21.71 14.72
C ARG A 496 -23.70 20.98 13.76
N MET A 497 -22.59 20.49 14.31
CA MET A 497 -21.69 19.57 13.62
C MET A 497 -22.44 18.28 13.27
N TRP A 498 -22.09 17.65 12.15
CA TRP A 498 -22.79 16.43 11.72
C TRP A 498 -22.70 15.30 12.74
N LEU A 499 -21.64 15.24 13.56
CA LEU A 499 -21.53 14.29 14.67
C LEU A 499 -22.63 14.48 15.72
N TYR A 500 -23.10 15.71 15.96
CA TYR A 500 -24.23 15.94 16.86
C TYR A 500 -25.53 15.31 16.31
N GLU A 501 -25.65 15.06 15.01
CA GLU A 501 -26.81 14.39 14.41
C GLU A 501 -26.73 12.85 14.54
N VAL A 502 -25.61 12.29 15.02
CA VAL A 502 -25.40 10.85 15.17
C VAL A 502 -26.02 10.37 16.49
N GLU A 503 -27.18 9.72 16.41
CA GLU A 503 -27.97 9.28 17.57
C GLU A 503 -27.18 8.43 18.58
N GLY A 504 -26.28 7.54 18.12
CA GLY A 504 -25.47 6.68 18.98
C GLY A 504 -24.51 7.43 19.93
N LEU A 505 -24.21 8.70 19.64
CA LEU A 505 -23.40 9.57 20.50
C LEU A 505 -24.23 10.24 21.62
N HIS A 506 -25.57 10.21 21.56
CA HIS A 506 -26.47 10.80 22.56
C HIS A 506 -26.68 9.87 23.76
N ALA A 507 -25.58 9.51 24.42
CA ALA A 507 -25.60 8.64 25.58
C ALA A 507 -24.46 9.01 26.54
N ARG A 508 -24.81 9.23 27.81
CA ARG A 508 -23.85 9.49 28.87
C ARG A 508 -23.18 8.20 29.33
N ARG A 509 -21.90 8.02 29.01
CA ARG A 509 -21.14 6.78 29.21
C ARG A 509 -19.88 7.02 30.02
N ALA A 510 -20.06 7.07 31.33
CA ALA A 510 -19.02 7.29 32.35
C ALA A 510 -18.15 8.58 32.28
N PRO A 511 -18.57 9.71 31.65
CA PRO A 511 -17.66 10.84 31.52
C PRO A 511 -17.16 11.42 32.83
N GLY A 512 -15.84 11.63 32.88
CA GLY A 512 -15.16 12.21 34.04
C GLY A 512 -15.75 13.57 34.46
N ASN A 513 -15.99 13.74 35.75
CA ASN A 513 -16.58 14.98 36.30
C ASN A 513 -15.75 16.23 35.97
N THR A 514 -14.43 16.09 35.85
CA THR A 514 -13.53 17.17 35.45
C THR A 514 -13.84 17.68 34.04
N CYS A 515 -14.01 16.78 33.05
CA CYS A 515 -14.37 17.15 31.69
C CYS A 515 -15.71 17.89 31.66
N LEU A 516 -16.75 17.31 32.27
CA LEU A 516 -18.08 17.89 32.34
C LEU A 516 -18.07 19.29 32.99
N ALA A 517 -17.43 19.43 34.15
CA ALA A 517 -17.40 20.69 34.89
C ALA A 517 -16.62 21.78 34.15
N SER A 518 -15.47 21.45 33.55
CA SER A 518 -14.65 22.41 32.82
C SER A 518 -15.35 22.90 31.55
N ILE A 519 -15.99 22.01 30.78
CA ILE A 519 -16.72 22.39 29.57
C ILE A 519 -17.97 23.21 29.92
N ARG A 520 -18.73 22.83 30.97
CA ARG A 520 -19.91 23.58 31.44
C ARG A 520 -19.60 25.04 31.79
N ARG A 521 -18.42 25.32 32.35
CA ARG A 521 -17.97 26.70 32.67
C ARG A 521 -17.83 27.60 31.44
N THR A 522 -17.82 27.02 30.24
CA THR A 522 -17.71 27.76 28.98
C THR A 522 -19.06 28.17 28.38
N ALA A 523 -20.17 27.91 29.07
CA ALA A 523 -21.50 28.30 28.61
C ALA A 523 -21.57 29.79 28.23
N GLY A 524 -22.14 30.09 27.06
CA GLY A 524 -22.20 31.44 26.49
C GLY A 524 -20.87 32.01 26.00
N ARG A 525 -19.78 31.22 25.98
CA ARG A 525 -18.46 31.68 25.52
C ARG A 525 -18.02 30.98 24.25
N ARG A 526 -17.29 31.73 23.42
CA ARG A 526 -16.64 31.25 22.19
C ARG A 526 -15.14 30.96 22.37
N LYS A 527 -14.53 31.53 23.41
CA LYS A 527 -13.12 31.33 23.76
C LYS A 527 -13.01 30.38 24.95
N ALA A 528 -12.05 29.46 24.85
CA ALA A 528 -11.82 28.49 25.90
C ALA A 528 -11.35 29.19 27.19
N ILE A 529 -11.75 28.62 28.32
CA ILE A 529 -11.21 28.98 29.64
C ILE A 529 -10.24 27.87 30.00
N LEU A 530 -8.99 28.22 30.31
CA LEU A 530 -8.03 27.24 30.80
C LEU A 530 -8.52 26.66 32.13
N ALA A 531 -8.26 25.37 32.34
CA ALA A 531 -8.70 24.63 33.49
C ALA A 531 -8.07 25.18 34.78
N ASP A 532 -8.91 25.81 35.61
CA ASP A 532 -8.56 26.21 36.97
C ASP A 532 -8.89 25.07 37.95
N ASN A 533 -8.12 23.98 37.84
CA ASN A 533 -8.17 22.81 38.72
C ASN A 533 -6.80 22.11 38.72
N ASN A 534 -6.58 21.20 39.67
CA ASN A 534 -5.35 20.41 39.76
C ASN A 534 -5.58 18.93 39.36
N SER A 535 -6.50 18.68 38.42
CA SER A 535 -6.89 17.33 38.03
C SER A 535 -5.80 16.63 37.21
N LYS A 536 -5.47 15.40 37.59
CA LYS A 536 -4.54 14.50 36.90
C LYS A 536 -5.24 13.46 36.00
N GLY A 537 -6.57 13.51 35.90
CA GLY A 537 -7.35 12.46 35.23
C GLY A 537 -6.90 12.13 33.81
N CYS A 538 -7.08 10.86 33.43
CA CYS A 538 -6.83 10.30 32.09
C CYS A 538 -7.61 10.98 30.96
N GLY A 539 -8.69 11.70 31.30
CA GLY A 539 -9.58 12.41 30.37
C GLY A 539 -8.88 13.21 29.28
N THR A 540 -7.66 13.68 29.54
CA THR A 540 -6.81 14.37 28.56
C THR A 540 -6.18 13.43 27.54
N VAL A 541 -5.56 12.33 27.97
CA VAL A 541 -4.74 11.45 27.12
C VAL A 541 -5.60 10.49 26.30
N MET A 542 -6.75 10.07 26.82
CA MET A 542 -7.68 9.16 26.13
C MET A 542 -8.17 9.66 24.76
N ARG A 543 -8.09 10.99 24.54
CA ARG A 543 -8.54 11.66 23.31
C ARG A 543 -7.43 12.41 22.57
N ALA A 544 -6.17 12.16 22.90
CA ALA A 544 -5.03 12.91 22.36
C ALA A 544 -4.50 12.35 21.02
N ALA A 545 -4.86 11.13 20.64
CA ALA A 545 -4.39 10.49 19.40
C ALA A 545 -4.63 11.31 18.10
N PRO A 546 -5.78 12.00 17.92
CA PRO A 546 -6.03 12.81 16.72
C PRO A 546 -4.96 13.87 16.44
N TYR A 547 -4.34 14.44 17.48
CA TYR A 547 -3.33 15.49 17.30
C TYR A 547 -2.06 14.94 16.65
N GLY A 548 -1.68 13.70 16.96
CA GLY A 548 -0.57 13.01 16.28
C GLY A 548 -0.86 12.67 14.81
N LEU A 549 -2.14 12.59 14.43
CA LEU A 549 -2.59 12.36 13.06
C LEU A 549 -2.74 13.66 12.24
N SER A 550 -2.66 14.85 12.84
CA SER A 550 -3.15 16.10 12.23
C SER A 550 -2.04 17.08 11.84
N VAL A 551 -1.03 16.64 11.07
CA VAL A 551 0.12 17.48 10.69
C VAL A 551 -0.01 18.07 9.30
N GLY A 552 0.09 19.40 9.20
CA GLY A 552 -0.03 20.16 7.96
C GLY A 552 -0.99 21.36 8.04
N TYR A 553 -1.64 21.61 9.19
CA TYR A 553 -2.75 22.56 9.27
C TYR A 553 -2.61 23.75 10.25
N ASP A 554 -1.48 24.01 10.91
CA ASP A 554 -1.38 25.26 11.71
C ASP A 554 -0.75 26.41 10.90
N PRO A 555 -1.55 27.37 10.37
CA PRO A 555 -1.02 28.57 9.72
C PRO A 555 -0.22 29.47 10.68
N GLU A 556 -0.42 29.40 12.00
CA GLU A 556 0.39 30.12 13.01
C GLU A 556 1.78 29.48 13.24
N LEU A 557 2.03 28.27 12.73
CA LEU A 557 3.29 27.52 12.92
C LEU A 557 4.06 27.31 11.61
N SER A 558 3.76 28.11 10.59
CA SER A 558 4.54 28.18 9.36
C SER A 558 5.96 28.75 9.65
N GLY A 559 6.83 27.89 10.21
CA GLY A 559 8.21 28.22 10.60
C GLY A 559 8.85 27.39 11.73
N GLY A 560 8.14 26.43 12.37
CA GLY A 560 8.69 25.55 13.42
C GLY A 560 8.78 24.06 13.01
N GLU A 561 9.42 23.21 13.82
CA GLU A 561 9.44 21.75 13.60
C GLU A 561 8.03 21.16 13.82
N GLU A 562 7.58 20.27 12.92
CA GLU A 562 6.22 19.70 12.95
C GLU A 562 5.88 18.97 14.25
N ALA A 563 6.89 18.39 14.92
CA ALA A 563 6.76 17.76 16.24
C ALA A 563 6.25 18.73 17.32
N ASP A 564 6.74 19.98 17.31
CA ASP A 564 6.36 21.00 18.28
C ASP A 564 4.89 21.41 18.12
N ALA A 565 4.37 21.35 16.89
CA ALA A 565 2.98 21.65 16.59
C ALA A 565 2.03 20.62 17.23
N VAL A 566 2.34 19.34 17.07
CA VAL A 566 1.56 18.23 17.64
C VAL A 566 1.51 18.32 19.17
N ILE A 567 2.67 18.55 19.79
CA ILE A 567 2.80 18.71 21.26
C ILE A 567 1.94 19.89 21.73
N LYS A 568 2.03 21.04 21.05
CA LYS A 568 1.26 22.23 21.39
C LYS A 568 -0.25 22.01 21.25
N MET A 569 -0.68 21.29 20.22
CA MET A 569 -2.10 20.98 20.01
C MET A 569 -2.65 20.12 21.17
N ALA A 570 -1.93 19.07 21.53
CA ALA A 570 -2.29 18.20 22.65
C ALA A 570 -2.27 18.93 24.00
N HIS A 571 -1.31 19.85 24.23
CA HIS A 571 -1.28 20.69 25.42
C HIS A 571 -2.53 21.58 25.54
N VAL A 572 -2.92 22.24 24.46
CA VAL A 572 -4.09 23.11 24.45
C VAL A 572 -5.38 22.33 24.68
N ASP A 573 -5.51 21.13 24.12
CA ASP A 573 -6.65 20.24 24.40
C ASP A 573 -6.74 19.89 25.90
N ALA A 574 -5.63 19.43 26.47
CA ALA A 574 -5.57 19.06 27.87
C ALA A 574 -5.95 20.25 28.77
N ASP A 575 -5.41 21.43 28.48
CA ASP A 575 -5.64 22.67 29.24
C ASP A 575 -7.11 23.12 29.23
N PHE A 576 -7.97 22.64 28.31
CA PHE A 576 -9.40 22.96 28.35
C PHE A 576 -10.13 22.27 29.51
N THR A 577 -9.57 21.19 30.04
CA THR A 577 -10.26 20.37 31.05
C THR A 577 -9.44 20.12 32.31
N HIS A 578 -8.13 19.97 32.21
CA HIS A 578 -7.24 19.58 33.31
C HIS A 578 -6.08 20.58 33.45
N GLY A 579 -5.86 21.11 34.65
CA GLY A 579 -4.79 22.08 34.91
C GLY A 579 -3.48 21.47 35.44
N HIS A 580 -3.42 20.15 35.67
CA HIS A 580 -2.21 19.52 36.20
C HIS A 580 -1.18 19.23 35.08
N PRO A 581 0.11 19.62 35.24
CA PRO A 581 1.15 19.39 34.24
C PRO A 581 1.29 17.93 33.78
N ALA A 582 1.28 16.97 34.71
CA ALA A 582 1.36 15.53 34.35
C ALA A 582 0.27 15.06 33.37
N ALA A 583 -0.97 15.55 33.49
CA ALA A 583 -2.04 15.21 32.54
C ALA A 583 -1.73 15.77 31.15
N ARG A 584 -1.27 17.03 31.12
CA ARG A 584 -0.89 17.73 29.90
C ARG A 584 0.30 17.05 29.17
N GLU A 585 1.34 16.69 29.90
CA GLU A 585 2.52 16.02 29.34
C GLU A 585 2.20 14.60 28.84
N ALA A 586 1.28 13.88 29.51
CA ALA A 586 0.84 12.58 29.03
C ALA A 586 0.10 12.67 27.68
N SER A 587 -0.81 13.65 27.51
CA SER A 587 -1.46 13.89 26.21
C SER A 587 -0.48 14.25 25.10
N ALA A 588 0.47 15.16 25.37
CA ALA A 588 1.51 15.48 24.40
C ALA A 588 2.37 14.27 24.07
N SER A 589 2.64 13.41 25.06
CA SER A 589 3.42 12.21 24.84
C SER A 589 2.70 11.21 23.93
N LEU A 590 1.40 10.99 24.13
CA LEU A 590 0.64 10.15 23.20
C LEU A 590 0.61 10.75 21.79
N ALA A 591 0.32 12.04 21.66
CA ALA A 591 0.25 12.70 20.36
C ALA A 591 1.57 12.63 19.60
N ALA A 592 2.70 12.90 20.27
CA ALA A 592 4.03 12.79 19.66
C ALA A 592 4.40 11.34 19.31
N LEU A 593 4.02 10.35 20.11
CA LEU A 593 4.21 8.93 19.76
C LEU A 593 3.43 8.54 18.50
N ILE A 594 2.14 8.92 18.42
CA ILE A 594 1.31 8.64 17.24
C ILE A 594 1.89 9.32 16.00
N TRP A 595 2.35 10.56 16.13
CA TRP A 595 3.02 11.28 15.05
C TRP A 595 4.28 10.56 14.57
N GLU A 596 5.16 10.16 15.50
CA GLU A 596 6.39 9.43 15.18
C GLU A 596 6.10 8.11 14.47
N ILE A 597 5.08 7.37 14.94
CA ILE A 597 4.63 6.11 14.34
C ILE A 597 4.18 6.32 12.90
N VAL A 598 3.36 7.34 12.66
CA VAL A 598 2.74 7.58 11.34
C VAL A 598 3.74 8.19 10.35
N GLN A 599 4.61 9.10 10.80
CA GLN A 599 5.53 9.82 9.92
C GLN A 599 6.86 9.08 9.70
N TYR A 600 7.48 8.55 10.75
CA TYR A 600 8.87 8.06 10.70
C TYR A 600 9.02 6.57 10.93
N SER A 601 8.04 5.91 11.54
CA SER A 601 8.03 4.45 11.70
C SER A 601 6.99 3.68 10.85
N PRO A 602 6.60 4.11 9.63
CA PRO A 602 5.56 3.43 8.86
C PRO A 602 5.95 2.01 8.40
N GLN A 603 7.19 1.58 8.56
CA GLN A 603 7.63 0.21 8.25
C GLN A 603 8.02 -0.59 9.50
N ARG A 604 7.87 -0.03 10.71
CA ARG A 604 8.22 -0.70 11.99
C ARG A 604 9.68 -1.17 12.02
N CYS A 605 10.54 -0.33 11.47
CA CYS A 605 11.96 -0.56 11.26
C CYS A 605 12.72 -0.83 12.55
N ASP A 606 12.40 -0.02 13.55
CA ASP A 606 12.81 -0.14 14.93
C ASP A 606 11.63 -0.74 15.71
N PRO A 607 11.88 -1.55 16.74
CA PRO A 607 10.80 -2.07 17.56
C PRO A 607 10.18 -0.92 18.37
N LEU A 608 8.91 -1.08 18.76
CA LEU A 608 8.10 0.00 19.33
C LEU A 608 8.75 0.63 20.58
N GLU A 609 9.48 -0.15 21.38
CA GLU A 609 10.23 0.36 22.54
C GLU A 609 11.27 1.44 22.18
N GLU A 610 11.95 1.32 21.04
CA GLU A 610 12.96 2.31 20.62
C GLU A 610 12.28 3.61 20.17
N VAL A 611 11.11 3.49 19.51
CA VAL A 611 10.26 4.64 19.13
C VAL A 611 9.80 5.39 20.39
N VAL A 612 9.34 4.65 21.40
CA VAL A 612 8.95 5.23 22.69
C VAL A 612 10.13 5.92 23.39
N TYR A 613 11.32 5.32 23.38
CA TYR A 613 12.53 5.94 23.95
C TYR A 613 12.98 7.18 23.20
N HIS A 614 12.84 7.20 21.87
CA HIS A 614 13.15 8.36 21.03
C HIS A 614 12.29 9.56 21.42
N CYS A 615 10.97 9.35 21.57
CA CYS A 615 10.06 10.41 21.93
C CYS A 615 10.21 10.87 23.39
N PHE A 616 10.50 9.96 24.34
CA PHE A 616 10.39 10.25 25.79
C PHE A 616 11.57 9.80 26.64
N SER A 617 12.78 10.20 26.25
CA SER A 617 14.03 9.87 26.96
C SER A 617 14.11 10.33 28.43
N SER A 618 13.14 11.07 28.98
CA SER A 618 13.15 11.62 30.35
C SER A 618 11.98 11.18 31.26
N SER A 619 10.91 10.54 30.76
CA SER A 619 9.76 10.14 31.60
C SER A 619 10.03 8.88 32.42
N GLY A 620 9.98 8.99 33.76
CA GLY A 620 10.28 7.88 34.67
C GLY A 620 9.32 6.69 34.58
N LEU A 621 8.02 6.96 34.45
CA LEU A 621 6.99 5.90 34.42
C LEU A 621 6.93 5.19 33.06
N LEU A 622 7.11 5.91 31.95
CA LEU A 622 7.19 5.30 30.62
C LEU A 622 8.43 4.42 30.47
N LYS A 623 9.58 4.84 31.01
CA LYS A 623 10.78 3.98 31.06
C LYS A 623 10.55 2.70 31.85
N LYS A 624 9.84 2.80 32.98
CA LYS A 624 9.46 1.64 33.78
C LYS A 624 8.52 0.71 32.99
N ALA A 625 7.52 1.27 32.31
CA ALA A 625 6.59 0.52 31.46
C ALA A 625 7.31 -0.27 30.37
N VAL A 626 8.23 0.36 29.62
CA VAL A 626 9.03 -0.33 28.61
C VAL A 626 9.92 -1.40 29.25
N GLY A 627 10.57 -1.11 30.37
CA GLY A 627 11.39 -2.09 31.09
C GLY A 627 10.61 -3.33 31.53
N LEU A 628 9.40 -3.15 32.08
CA LEU A 628 8.50 -4.24 32.44
C LEU A 628 7.99 -4.97 31.19
N ALA A 629 7.71 -4.27 30.10
CA ALA A 629 7.21 -4.87 28.87
C ALA A 629 8.24 -5.84 28.24
N LEU A 630 9.53 -5.48 28.32
CA LEU A 630 10.64 -6.29 27.81
C LEU A 630 11.05 -7.43 28.74
N ASP A 631 10.64 -7.40 30.01
CA ASP A 631 10.85 -8.49 30.96
C ASP A 631 9.74 -9.54 30.84
N GLY A 632 10.00 -10.57 30.04
CA GLY A 632 9.08 -11.69 29.83
C GLY A 632 8.82 -12.57 31.07
N SER A 633 9.53 -12.34 32.19
CA SER A 633 9.25 -13.05 33.45
C SER A 633 8.12 -12.41 34.27
N VAL A 634 7.80 -11.13 34.01
CA VAL A 634 6.74 -10.40 34.71
C VAL A 634 5.40 -10.68 34.04
N PRO A 635 4.39 -11.25 34.74
CA PRO A 635 3.04 -11.40 34.22
C PRO A 635 2.37 -10.04 33.96
N ASP A 636 1.44 -9.99 33.00
CA ASP A 636 0.81 -8.73 32.56
C ASP A 636 0.14 -7.97 33.72
N LEU A 637 -0.70 -8.65 34.51
CA LEU A 637 -1.37 -8.04 35.68
C LEU A 637 -0.38 -7.48 36.69
N GLU A 638 0.71 -8.21 36.98
CA GLU A 638 1.73 -7.75 37.92
C GLU A 638 2.47 -6.53 37.38
N GLY A 639 2.79 -6.52 36.09
CA GLY A 639 3.36 -5.36 35.41
C GLY A 639 2.44 -4.13 35.48
N ILE A 640 1.15 -4.33 35.21
CA ILE A 640 0.13 -3.27 35.27
C ILE A 640 -0.02 -2.74 36.71
N HIS A 641 -0.10 -3.60 37.72
CA HIS A 641 -0.19 -3.18 39.13
C HIS A 641 0.99 -2.33 39.59
N GLN A 642 2.17 -2.54 39.00
CA GLN A 642 3.36 -1.73 39.27
C GLN A 642 3.32 -0.35 38.59
N LEU A 643 2.48 -0.17 37.58
CA LEU A 643 2.35 1.08 36.82
C LEU A 643 1.21 1.94 37.34
N GLY A 644 0.11 1.35 37.82
CA GLY A 644 -1.03 2.07 38.39
C GLY A 644 -2.36 1.36 38.14
N GLU A 645 -3.45 2.12 38.28
CA GLU A 645 -4.80 1.66 37.93
C GLU A 645 -5.38 2.40 36.72
N GLY A 646 -4.65 3.37 36.16
CA GLY A 646 -5.03 4.09 34.93
C GLY A 646 -5.84 5.36 35.17
N TRP A 647 -6.38 5.59 36.37
CA TRP A 647 -7.23 6.76 36.65
C TRP A 647 -6.58 8.13 36.42
N VAL A 648 -5.25 8.19 36.42
CA VAL A 648 -4.47 9.39 36.10
C VAL A 648 -3.70 9.20 34.80
N ALA A 649 -3.54 10.28 34.05
CA ALA A 649 -3.12 10.22 32.64
C ALA A 649 -1.74 9.59 32.41
N ASP A 650 -0.79 9.81 33.33
CA ASP A 650 0.55 9.21 33.26
C ASP A 650 0.51 7.71 33.51
N GLU A 651 -0.33 7.23 34.43
CA GLU A 651 -0.58 5.80 34.64
C GLU A 651 -1.27 5.16 33.43
N ALA A 652 -2.35 5.78 32.91
CA ALA A 652 -3.08 5.28 31.75
C ALA A 652 -2.15 5.07 30.55
N LEU A 653 -1.35 6.10 30.23
CA LEU A 653 -0.39 6.04 29.13
C LEU A 653 0.69 4.98 29.38
N ALA A 654 1.19 4.86 30.61
CA ALA A 654 2.20 3.87 30.94
C ALA A 654 1.69 2.43 30.79
N ILE A 655 0.47 2.14 31.25
CA ILE A 655 -0.17 0.82 31.09
C ILE A 655 -0.37 0.51 29.60
N ALA A 656 -0.87 1.48 28.84
CA ALA A 656 -1.07 1.32 27.40
C ALA A 656 0.24 1.07 26.65
N VAL A 657 1.31 1.82 26.97
CA VAL A 657 2.65 1.61 26.39
C VAL A 657 3.22 0.25 26.78
N PHE A 658 3.05 -0.19 28.04
CA PHE A 658 3.47 -1.52 28.48
C PHE A 658 2.82 -2.61 27.63
N CYS A 659 1.50 -2.57 27.46
CA CYS A 659 0.75 -3.56 26.68
C CYS A 659 1.12 -3.48 25.19
N ALA A 660 1.23 -2.27 24.63
CA ALA A 660 1.58 -2.06 23.25
C ALA A 660 2.99 -2.56 22.91
N VAL A 661 4.00 -2.28 23.75
CA VAL A 661 5.38 -2.73 23.51
C VAL A 661 5.49 -4.25 23.65
N ARG A 662 4.88 -4.82 24.70
CA ARG A 662 4.90 -6.27 24.97
C ARG A 662 4.31 -7.08 23.81
N TYR A 663 3.21 -6.59 23.25
CA TYR A 663 2.46 -7.26 22.20
C TYR A 663 2.49 -6.48 20.88
N GLN A 664 3.63 -5.83 20.57
CA GLN A 664 3.76 -4.91 19.45
C GLN A 664 3.48 -5.49 18.06
N ASN A 665 3.32 -6.82 17.94
CA ASN A 665 2.95 -7.52 16.70
C ASN A 665 1.63 -8.32 16.82
N ASP A 666 0.91 -8.22 17.95
CA ASP A 666 -0.34 -8.93 18.21
C ASP A 666 -1.37 -7.97 18.83
N PHE A 667 -2.18 -7.36 17.96
CA PHE A 667 -3.21 -6.39 18.36
C PHE A 667 -4.21 -7.00 19.36
N ALA A 668 -4.62 -8.26 19.15
CA ALA A 668 -5.62 -8.90 20.01
C ALA A 668 -5.08 -9.13 21.42
N ALA A 669 -3.84 -9.64 21.54
CA ALA A 669 -3.21 -9.87 22.83
C ALA A 669 -2.98 -8.57 23.59
N ALA A 670 -2.53 -7.52 22.91
CA ALA A 670 -2.29 -6.21 23.51
C ALA A 670 -3.56 -5.59 24.11
N ILE A 671 -4.65 -5.55 23.33
CA ILE A 671 -5.92 -4.99 23.79
C ILE A 671 -6.46 -5.81 24.96
N ARG A 672 -6.41 -7.15 24.89
CA ARG A 672 -6.86 -8.01 25.98
C ARG A 672 -6.06 -7.80 27.26
N ALA A 673 -4.74 -7.61 27.16
CA ALA A 673 -3.90 -7.28 28.33
C ALA A 673 -4.26 -5.90 28.89
N ALA A 674 -4.48 -4.92 28.02
CA ALA A 674 -4.81 -3.55 28.40
C ALA A 674 -6.18 -3.41 29.08
N VAL A 675 -7.15 -4.29 28.82
CA VAL A 675 -8.50 -4.17 29.41
C VAL A 675 -8.79 -5.13 30.58
N ASN A 676 -8.03 -6.22 30.72
CA ASN A 676 -8.29 -7.25 31.74
C ASN A 676 -7.57 -6.97 33.05
N HIS A 677 -7.69 -5.76 33.58
CA HIS A 677 -7.20 -5.37 34.90
C HIS A 677 -8.30 -4.62 35.66
N LYS A 678 -8.13 -4.39 36.96
CA LYS A 678 -9.00 -3.47 37.70
C LYS A 678 -8.62 -2.02 37.39
N GLY A 679 -9.56 -1.10 37.50
CA GLY A 679 -9.30 0.31 37.23
C GLY A 679 -9.73 0.71 35.82
N ASP A 680 -9.14 1.78 35.32
CA ASP A 680 -9.55 2.55 34.14
C ASP A 680 -9.30 1.82 32.80
N SER A 681 -10.03 0.71 32.60
CA SER A 681 -9.74 -0.34 31.62
C SER A 681 -10.13 0.03 30.18
N ASP A 682 -11.18 0.83 30.01
CA ASP A 682 -11.54 1.43 28.72
C ASP A 682 -10.47 2.41 28.27
N SER A 683 -10.01 3.30 29.14
CA SER A 683 -9.00 4.31 28.82
C SER A 683 -7.62 3.73 28.50
N THR A 684 -7.15 2.76 29.29
CA THR A 684 -5.92 2.02 28.95
C THR A 684 -6.06 1.22 27.65
N GLY A 685 -7.23 0.60 27.44
CA GLY A 685 -7.59 -0.08 26.19
C GLY A 685 -7.57 0.86 24.98
N ALA A 686 -8.20 2.03 25.09
CA ALA A 686 -8.33 3.03 24.05
C ALA A 686 -6.97 3.56 23.62
N ILE A 687 -6.12 3.96 24.58
CA ILE A 687 -4.78 4.47 24.30
C ILE A 687 -3.90 3.37 23.67
N CYS A 688 -3.95 2.13 24.20
CA CYS A 688 -3.23 1.00 23.63
C CYS A 688 -3.68 0.73 22.18
N GLY A 689 -4.98 0.81 21.93
CA GLY A 689 -5.58 0.65 20.62
C GLY A 689 -5.25 1.77 19.64
N ASN A 690 -5.14 3.02 20.10
CA ASN A 690 -4.63 4.10 19.26
C ASN A 690 -3.18 3.83 18.84
N ILE A 691 -2.32 3.49 19.79
CA ILE A 691 -0.89 3.22 19.54
C ILE A 691 -0.74 2.06 18.56
N LEU A 692 -1.32 0.89 18.88
CA LEU A 692 -1.14 -0.28 18.03
C LEU A 692 -1.94 -0.24 16.74
N GLY A 693 -3.07 0.46 16.74
CA GLY A 693 -3.83 0.73 15.54
C GLY A 693 -3.04 1.61 14.56
N ALA A 694 -2.39 2.67 15.07
CA ALA A 694 -1.48 3.48 14.28
C ALA A 694 -0.25 2.67 13.84
N TRP A 695 0.25 1.75 14.68
CA TRP A 695 1.44 0.94 14.43
C TRP A 695 1.22 -0.17 13.39
N LEU A 696 0.09 -0.87 13.45
CA LEU A 696 -0.21 -2.09 12.68
C LEU A 696 -1.17 -1.84 11.51
N GLY A 697 -1.99 -0.79 11.57
CA GLY A 697 -3.01 -0.48 10.55
C GLY A 697 -4.38 -1.13 10.81
N GLU A 698 -5.38 -0.70 10.04
CA GLU A 698 -6.79 -1.16 10.11
C GLU A 698 -6.93 -2.68 9.95
N GLU A 699 -6.07 -3.29 9.14
CA GLU A 699 -6.09 -4.72 8.84
C GLU A 699 -5.89 -5.56 10.10
N ALA A 700 -4.96 -5.18 10.98
CA ALA A 700 -4.72 -5.87 12.23
C ALA A 700 -5.92 -5.76 13.18
N VAL A 701 -6.59 -4.61 13.21
CA VAL A 701 -7.81 -4.40 14.01
C VAL A 701 -8.94 -5.31 13.52
N LYS A 702 -9.16 -5.36 12.20
CA LYS A 702 -10.18 -6.24 11.57
C LYS A 702 -9.91 -7.73 11.74
N GLN A 703 -8.63 -8.12 11.73
CA GLN A 703 -8.25 -9.50 11.95
C GLN A 703 -8.46 -9.92 13.41
N ALA A 704 -8.20 -9.00 14.35
CA ALA A 704 -8.31 -9.27 15.78
C ALA A 704 -9.75 -9.28 16.29
N PHE A 705 -10.60 -8.39 15.79
CA PHE A 705 -11.96 -8.18 16.29
C PHE A 705 -12.97 -7.98 15.16
N ASP A 706 -14.17 -8.55 15.33
CA ASP A 706 -15.28 -8.34 14.40
C ASP A 706 -15.85 -6.92 14.56
N LEU A 707 -15.46 -6.03 13.66
CA LEU A 707 -15.90 -4.63 13.67
C LEU A 707 -17.40 -4.46 13.43
N ASN A 708 -18.13 -5.49 12.95
CA ASN A 708 -19.59 -5.42 12.89
C ASN A 708 -20.23 -5.42 14.29
N CYS A 709 -19.50 -5.90 15.29
CA CYS A 709 -19.91 -5.82 16.68
C CYS A 709 -19.53 -4.46 17.33
N LEU A 710 -18.74 -3.60 16.69
CA LEU A 710 -18.35 -2.31 17.25
C LEU A 710 -19.39 -1.24 16.94
N GLU A 711 -19.86 -0.54 17.97
CA GLU A 711 -20.77 0.58 17.79
C GLU A 711 -20.11 1.71 16.97
N LEU A 712 -20.87 2.25 16.01
CA LEU A 712 -20.46 3.39 15.18
C LEU A 712 -19.17 3.16 14.36
N ALA A 713 -18.79 1.90 14.09
CA ALA A 713 -17.60 1.55 13.31
C ALA A 713 -17.52 2.31 11.96
N ASP A 714 -18.65 2.44 11.25
CA ASP A 714 -18.70 3.17 9.98
C ASP A 714 -18.44 4.68 10.15
N VAL A 715 -19.00 5.30 11.21
CA VAL A 715 -18.78 6.72 11.52
C VAL A 715 -17.31 6.97 11.86
N ILE A 716 -16.72 6.11 12.70
CA ILE A 716 -15.30 6.17 13.08
C ILE A 716 -14.41 6.02 11.84
N ARG A 717 -14.73 5.08 10.95
CA ARG A 717 -13.98 4.88 9.71
C ARG A 717 -14.14 6.05 8.73
N THR A 718 -15.34 6.62 8.59
CA THR A 718 -15.59 7.80 7.76
C THR A 718 -14.78 8.99 8.26
N ILE A 719 -14.81 9.28 9.56
CA ILE A 719 -14.10 10.43 10.08
C ILE A 719 -12.57 10.24 10.05
N ALA A 720 -12.07 9.00 10.17
CA ALA A 720 -10.66 8.68 9.95
C ALA A 720 -10.23 8.98 8.51
N ASP A 721 -11.07 8.63 7.53
CA ASP A 721 -10.84 8.91 6.11
C ASP A 721 -10.85 10.41 5.83
N ASP A 722 -11.79 11.14 6.42
CA ASP A 722 -11.89 12.59 6.28
C ASP A 722 -10.68 13.29 6.95
N LEU A 723 -10.22 12.81 8.10
CA LEU A 723 -9.02 13.32 8.76
C LEU A 723 -7.78 13.13 7.89
N TYR A 724 -7.61 11.94 7.30
CA TYR A 724 -6.54 11.66 6.36
C TYR A 724 -6.58 12.61 5.16
N GLN A 725 -7.75 12.74 4.51
CA GLN A 725 -7.92 13.65 3.37
C GLN A 725 -7.61 15.10 3.74
N SER A 726 -8.08 15.55 4.89
CA SER A 726 -7.83 16.90 5.40
C SER A 726 -6.35 17.16 5.64
N THR A 727 -5.63 16.18 6.17
CA THR A 727 -4.22 16.31 6.55
C THR A 727 -3.30 16.30 5.33
N GLU A 728 -3.63 15.49 4.32
CA GLU A 728 -2.87 15.39 3.07
C GLU A 728 -3.19 16.52 2.06
N GLY A 729 -3.93 17.56 2.49
CA GLY A 729 -4.29 18.69 1.64
C GLY A 729 -5.29 18.34 0.53
N LEU A 730 -5.98 17.20 0.64
CA LEU A 730 -6.95 16.67 -0.33
C LEU A 730 -8.38 17.16 -0.04
N ILE A 731 -8.52 18.32 0.59
CA ILE A 731 -9.82 18.92 0.90
C ILE A 731 -10.52 19.30 -0.42
N PRO A 732 -11.72 18.76 -0.71
CA PRO A 732 -12.43 19.07 -1.95
C PRO A 732 -12.76 20.56 -2.08
N GLU A 733 -12.68 21.13 -3.28
CA GLU A 733 -13.17 22.50 -3.52
C GLU A 733 -14.65 22.64 -3.16
N LEU A 734 -15.06 23.84 -2.78
CA LEU A 734 -16.46 24.13 -2.44
C LEU A 734 -17.41 23.73 -3.57
N GLY A 735 -18.44 22.96 -3.25
CA GLY A 735 -19.46 22.48 -4.18
C GLY A 735 -19.07 21.25 -4.99
N LYS A 736 -17.82 20.75 -4.90
CA LYS A 736 -17.37 19.54 -5.62
C LYS A 736 -17.71 18.25 -4.88
N ASP A 737 -17.75 18.28 -3.56
CA ASP A 737 -18.20 17.17 -2.72
C ASP A 737 -19.30 17.66 -1.77
N ARG A 738 -20.54 17.30 -2.09
CA ARG A 738 -21.72 17.71 -1.31
C ARG A 738 -21.74 17.11 0.09
N GLU A 739 -21.19 15.91 0.28
CA GLU A 739 -21.15 15.27 1.59
C GLU A 739 -20.07 15.93 2.47
N TRP A 740 -18.90 16.26 1.90
CA TRP A 740 -17.89 17.04 2.60
C TRP A 740 -18.43 18.41 3.04
N ASP A 741 -19.08 19.13 2.12
CA ASP A 741 -19.67 20.44 2.41
C ASP A 741 -20.73 20.33 3.52
N ARG A 742 -21.59 19.31 3.45
CA ARG A 742 -22.60 19.01 4.47
C ARG A 742 -21.98 18.77 5.84
N LYS A 743 -20.89 18.00 5.92
CA LYS A 743 -20.22 17.65 7.18
C LYS A 743 -19.44 18.81 7.78
N TYR A 744 -18.69 19.54 6.95
CA TYR A 744 -17.61 20.41 7.43
C TYR A 744 -17.73 21.89 7.03
N ARG A 745 -18.66 22.27 6.14
CA ARG A 745 -18.81 23.67 5.67
C ARG A 745 -20.17 24.31 5.95
N ARG A 746 -21.07 23.64 6.66
CA ARG A 746 -22.30 24.29 7.17
C ARG A 746 -21.93 25.48 8.06
N GLU A 747 -22.54 26.64 7.82
CA GLU A 747 -22.34 27.89 8.57
C GLU A 747 -23.63 28.37 9.23
#